data_AF-A0A6I4ZUI2-F1
#
_entry.id   AF-A0A6I4ZUI2-F1
#
_cell.length_a   1.000
_cell.length_b   1.000
_cell.length_c   1.000
_cell.angle_alpha   90.00
_cell.angle_beta   90.00
_cell.angle_gamma   90.00
#
_symmetry.space_group_name_H-M   'P 1'
#
loop_
_entity.id
_entity.type
_entity.pdbx_description
1 polymer ?
#
loop_
_entity_poly.entity_id
_entity_poly.type
_entity_poly.pdbx_seq_one_letter_code
_entity_poly.pdbx_strand_id
1 'polypeptide(L)'
;VHHFALLIGYGAGAINPYLSLDTLREMVDEGSLESDIPWEEAEANFGKALKKGVVKVMSKMGISTVQSYRGAQIFEAVGLNEDLIDRYFTGTVSRISGAGLEQIAAEMLAHHARAYPDRDGGLYGIGWGGQYQWRHDGEYHLFNPDTIFKLQHATRTKRREIFREYTTLVNDQARQMATLRGLMELRSDRDPIPIEEVEPASSIFPRFATGAMSFGSISAEAHEPLAIAMNRIGGRSNTGEGGEDPRRFTPDDNGDLRRSSIKQVASGRFGVTSEYLVNADELQIKMAQGAKPGEGGQLPGHKVWPWIAQVRYSTPGVGLISPPPHHDIYSIEDLAQLIHDLKNSNPRARISVKLVAEVGVGTVAAGVAKAKSDVVLISGHDGGTGASPLTSLKHAGVPWELGLAETQQTLVLNKLRDRIIVQTDGQMKTGRDVVIAALLGAEEYGFATAPLVVMGCIMMRVCHLDTCPVGVATQNPQLREKFTGKAEHVVNFFEFVAEEIRETLAELGYRSLDELIGRSDLIDARRAVDHYKAQGIDLSAILYRPQVPEHIATRRIAEQDHGLRHALDQELIDLARPALESGEPVDVEVPIRNVNRVVGTILGSEVTRRHGAAGLPPDTITFRFKGSAGQSFGAFVPKGMTLLLSGDANDYFGKGLSGGRLVAAPPPDSTFVPEENIIIGNVALYGATGGSAFIRGVAGERFCVRNSGAHAVVEGTGDHCCEYMTGGRVVVIGPTGRNFGAGMSGGVAYVLDEAGDFDIRCNKEMVDLEPLTEAEDLELVRSLLERHREHTGSTVADRLLRDWQGTISRFVKVMPLDYRRVLNEQKAAEEAEREQVGASGG
;
A
#
# COMPACT_ATOMS: atom_id res chain seq x y z
N VAL A 1 14.28 -17.17 -10.71
CA VAL A 1 13.02 -17.27 -9.92
C VAL A 1 11.78 -17.41 -10.79
N HIS A 2 11.41 -16.42 -11.63
CA HIS A 2 10.17 -16.49 -12.42
C HIS A 2 10.11 -17.75 -13.32
N HIS A 3 11.22 -18.12 -13.98
CA HIS A 3 11.28 -19.37 -14.75
C HIS A 3 10.94 -20.61 -13.93
N PHE A 4 11.39 -20.69 -12.67
CA PHE A 4 11.09 -21.84 -11.81
C PHE A 4 9.63 -21.87 -11.41
N ALA A 5 9.07 -20.72 -11.05
CA ALA A 5 7.66 -20.60 -10.74
C ALA A 5 6.79 -20.99 -11.96
N LEU A 6 7.16 -20.52 -13.15
CA LEU A 6 6.47 -20.86 -14.40
C LEU A 6 6.54 -22.36 -14.68
N LEU A 7 7.74 -22.95 -14.68
CA LEU A 7 7.92 -24.39 -14.93
C LEU A 7 7.12 -25.26 -13.93
N ILE A 8 7.16 -24.93 -12.63
CA ILE A 8 6.36 -25.64 -11.62
C ILE A 8 4.86 -25.43 -11.88
N GLY A 9 4.44 -24.19 -12.11
CA GLY A 9 3.04 -23.82 -12.36
C GLY A 9 2.43 -24.51 -13.58
N TYR A 10 3.25 -24.90 -14.56
CA TYR A 10 2.86 -25.68 -15.73
C TYR A 10 3.22 -27.18 -15.66
N GLY A 11 3.62 -27.68 -14.48
CA GLY A 11 3.63 -29.11 -14.19
C GLY A 11 4.98 -29.75 -13.87
N ALA A 12 6.10 -29.01 -13.90
CA ALA A 12 7.40 -29.58 -13.56
C ALA A 12 7.44 -30.09 -12.10
N GLY A 13 7.86 -31.35 -11.92
CA GLY A 13 8.04 -31.95 -10.59
C GLY A 13 9.38 -31.62 -9.93
N ALA A 14 10.41 -31.36 -10.74
CA ALA A 14 11.73 -30.94 -10.33
C ALA A 14 12.38 -30.13 -11.46
N ILE A 15 13.36 -29.29 -11.12
CA ILE A 15 14.08 -28.43 -12.08
C ILE A 15 15.56 -28.52 -11.79
N ASN A 16 16.35 -28.88 -12.81
CA ASN A 16 17.81 -28.80 -12.77
C ASN A 16 18.27 -27.62 -13.64
N PRO A 17 18.66 -26.48 -13.05
CA PRO A 17 19.15 -25.31 -13.78
C PRO A 17 20.63 -25.45 -14.16
N TYR A 18 21.01 -26.53 -14.83
CA TYR A 18 22.39 -26.93 -15.05
C TYR A 18 23.27 -25.77 -15.58
N LEU A 19 22.81 -25.07 -16.62
CA LEU A 19 23.58 -23.98 -17.21
C LEU A 19 23.79 -22.80 -16.24
N SER A 20 22.81 -22.51 -15.37
CA SER A 20 22.98 -21.46 -14.35
C SER A 20 23.97 -21.88 -13.26
N LEU A 21 24.04 -23.16 -12.93
CA LEU A 21 25.02 -23.70 -11.99
C LEU A 21 26.42 -23.70 -12.61
N ASP A 22 26.55 -24.10 -13.88
CA ASP A 22 27.82 -24.06 -14.61
C ASP A 22 28.34 -22.61 -14.73
N THR A 23 27.47 -21.66 -15.06
CA THR A 23 27.85 -20.23 -15.07
C THR A 23 28.27 -19.74 -13.69
N LEU A 24 27.55 -20.10 -12.62
CA LEU A 24 27.93 -19.71 -11.26
C LEU A 24 29.28 -20.32 -10.87
N ARG A 25 29.55 -21.55 -11.28
CA ARG A 25 30.81 -22.25 -11.02
C ARG A 25 31.97 -21.54 -11.70
N GLU A 26 31.81 -21.22 -12.98
CA GLU A 26 32.80 -20.46 -13.75
C GLU A 26 33.07 -19.09 -13.11
N MET A 27 32.02 -18.37 -12.69
CA MET A 27 32.19 -17.09 -11.99
C MET A 27 32.97 -17.20 -10.67
N VAL A 28 32.81 -18.31 -9.94
CA VAL A 28 33.61 -18.60 -8.73
C VAL A 28 35.06 -18.90 -9.11
N ASP A 29 35.27 -19.80 -10.07
CA ASP A 29 36.60 -20.24 -10.50
C ASP A 29 37.43 -19.08 -11.11
N GLU A 30 36.77 -18.11 -11.76
CA GLU A 30 37.38 -16.88 -12.31
C GLU A 30 37.56 -15.74 -11.30
N GLY A 31 36.99 -15.84 -10.09
CA GLY A 31 37.01 -14.76 -9.10
C GLY A 31 36.16 -13.54 -9.51
N SER A 32 35.12 -13.75 -10.31
CA SER A 32 34.23 -12.70 -10.84
C SER A 32 33.15 -12.25 -9.84
N LEU A 33 33.07 -12.87 -8.66
CA LEU A 33 32.15 -12.49 -7.59
C LEU A 33 32.73 -11.38 -6.70
N GLU A 34 31.86 -10.54 -6.12
CA GLU A 34 32.27 -9.47 -5.19
C GLU A 34 32.94 -9.99 -3.91
N SER A 35 32.73 -11.26 -3.58
CA SER A 35 33.25 -11.93 -2.40
C SER A 35 33.87 -13.27 -2.78
N ASP A 36 35.03 -13.58 -2.18
CA ASP A 36 35.70 -14.88 -2.31
C ASP A 36 34.96 -15.93 -1.46
N ILE A 37 33.98 -16.60 -2.07
CA ILE A 37 33.17 -17.64 -1.44
C ILE A 37 33.43 -18.99 -2.09
N PRO A 38 33.54 -20.08 -1.31
CA PRO A 38 33.64 -21.43 -1.86
C PRO A 38 32.41 -21.80 -2.70
N TRP A 39 32.61 -22.70 -3.66
CA TRP A 39 31.52 -23.20 -4.52
C TRP A 39 30.32 -23.74 -3.73
N GLU A 40 30.58 -24.51 -2.67
CA GLU A 40 29.53 -25.12 -1.86
C GLU A 40 28.63 -24.07 -1.21
N GLU A 41 29.21 -22.93 -0.81
CA GLU A 41 28.47 -21.81 -0.26
C GLU A 41 27.70 -21.05 -1.36
N ALA A 42 28.33 -20.82 -2.52
CA ALA A 42 27.68 -20.18 -3.66
C ALA A 42 26.45 -20.98 -4.14
N GLU A 43 26.59 -22.30 -4.28
CA GLU A 43 25.51 -23.22 -4.66
C GLU A 43 24.38 -23.20 -3.61
N ALA A 44 24.73 -23.29 -2.33
CA ALA A 44 23.74 -23.24 -1.24
C ALA A 44 22.98 -21.91 -1.22
N ASN A 45 23.67 -20.80 -1.42
CA ASN A 45 23.08 -19.46 -1.48
C ASN A 45 22.16 -19.31 -2.69
N PHE A 46 22.57 -19.78 -3.87
CA PHE A 46 21.73 -19.81 -5.07
C PHE A 46 20.46 -20.63 -4.87
N GLY A 47 20.60 -21.86 -4.34
CA GLY A 47 19.47 -22.73 -4.03
C GLY A 47 18.51 -22.12 -2.99
N LYS A 48 19.04 -21.46 -1.96
CA LYS A 48 18.26 -20.74 -0.95
C LYS A 48 17.50 -19.56 -1.57
N ALA A 49 18.15 -18.77 -2.43
CA ALA A 49 17.53 -17.63 -3.11
C ALA A 49 16.38 -18.08 -4.03
N LEU A 50 16.56 -19.18 -4.78
CA LEU A 50 15.51 -19.76 -5.60
C LEU A 50 14.33 -20.27 -4.77
N LYS A 51 14.58 -21.01 -3.70
CA LYS A 51 13.53 -21.50 -2.78
C LYS A 51 12.72 -20.35 -2.19
N LYS A 52 13.38 -19.34 -1.62
CA LYS A 52 12.74 -18.13 -1.09
C LYS A 52 11.96 -17.39 -2.18
N GLY A 53 12.54 -17.27 -3.38
CA GLY A 53 11.91 -16.60 -4.51
C GLY A 53 10.63 -17.30 -4.99
N VAL A 54 10.62 -18.62 -5.08
CA VAL A 54 9.43 -19.39 -5.49
C VAL A 54 8.33 -19.31 -4.42
N VAL A 55 8.68 -19.52 -3.15
CA VAL A 55 7.73 -19.35 -2.03
C VAL A 55 7.12 -17.96 -2.05
N LYS A 56 7.92 -16.93 -2.34
CA LYS A 56 7.45 -15.56 -2.47
C LYS A 56 6.51 -15.33 -3.66
N VAL A 57 6.69 -16.03 -4.79
CA VAL A 57 5.74 -15.97 -5.91
C VAL A 57 4.41 -16.63 -5.52
N MET A 58 4.46 -17.78 -4.86
CA MET A 58 3.27 -18.51 -4.41
C MET A 58 2.46 -17.70 -3.39
N SER A 59 3.14 -17.04 -2.43
CA SER A 59 2.48 -16.27 -1.38
C SER A 59 1.72 -15.06 -1.90
N LYS A 60 2.04 -14.55 -3.10
CA LYS A 60 1.28 -13.45 -3.73
C LYS A 60 -0.20 -13.77 -3.92
N MET A 61 -0.53 -15.05 -4.06
CA MET A 61 -1.89 -15.57 -4.21
C MET A 61 -2.36 -16.35 -2.97
N GLY A 62 -1.66 -16.23 -1.84
CA GLY A 62 -1.99 -16.94 -0.61
C GLY A 62 -1.73 -18.46 -0.64
N ILE A 63 -0.95 -18.97 -1.60
CA ILE A 63 -0.69 -20.41 -1.72
C ILE A 63 0.48 -20.82 -0.82
N SER A 64 0.22 -21.73 0.12
CA SER A 64 1.23 -22.16 1.12
C SER A 64 2.03 -23.40 0.73
N THR A 65 1.59 -24.19 -0.26
CA THR A 65 2.23 -25.48 -0.59
C THR A 65 2.57 -25.60 -2.08
N VAL A 66 3.78 -26.10 -2.38
CA VAL A 66 4.24 -26.30 -3.77
C VAL A 66 3.37 -27.31 -4.51
N GLN A 67 2.84 -28.31 -3.80
CA GLN A 67 1.96 -29.33 -4.37
C GLN A 67 0.69 -28.71 -5.00
N SER A 68 0.05 -27.75 -4.30
CA SER A 68 -1.11 -27.04 -4.85
C SER A 68 -0.75 -26.03 -5.93
N TYR A 69 0.46 -25.48 -5.91
CA TYR A 69 0.92 -24.54 -6.94
C TYR A 69 1.27 -25.25 -8.27
N ARG A 70 1.78 -26.48 -8.19
CA ARG A 70 2.22 -27.25 -9.36
C ARG A 70 1.03 -27.59 -10.27
N GLY A 71 1.10 -27.16 -11.53
CA GLY A 71 0.03 -27.35 -12.51
C GLY A 71 -1.17 -26.42 -12.35
N ALA A 72 -1.16 -25.49 -11.39
CA ALA A 72 -2.27 -24.58 -11.13
C ALA A 72 -2.38 -23.42 -12.14
N GLN A 73 -1.36 -23.20 -12.98
CA GLN A 73 -1.34 -22.15 -14.01
C GLN A 73 -1.70 -20.75 -13.49
N ILE A 74 -1.10 -20.32 -12.36
CA ILE A 74 -1.30 -18.98 -11.78
C ILE A 74 -0.51 -17.92 -12.58
N PHE A 75 -0.84 -17.80 -13.85
CA PHE A 75 -0.21 -16.93 -14.83
C PHE A 75 -1.26 -16.41 -15.82
N GLU A 76 -1.01 -15.22 -16.35
CA GLU A 76 -1.75 -14.66 -17.48
C GLU A 76 -0.80 -14.52 -18.66
N ALA A 77 -1.21 -15.00 -19.84
CA ALA A 77 -0.48 -14.81 -21.07
C ALA A 77 -0.89 -13.48 -21.73
N VAL A 78 0.09 -12.71 -22.19
CA VAL A 78 -0.12 -11.46 -22.92
C VAL A 78 0.72 -11.53 -24.18
N GLY A 79 0.09 -11.56 -25.35
CA GLY A 79 0.78 -11.64 -26.64
C GLY A 79 1.04 -13.05 -27.17
N LEU A 80 0.31 -14.07 -26.70
CA LEU A 80 0.36 -15.44 -27.22
C LEU A 80 -0.98 -15.84 -27.84
N ASN A 81 -0.98 -16.47 -28.99
CA ASN A 81 -2.22 -16.83 -29.68
C ASN A 81 -2.96 -18.01 -29.03
N GLU A 82 -4.27 -18.08 -29.30
CA GLU A 82 -5.16 -19.09 -28.72
C GLU A 82 -4.75 -20.52 -29.11
N ASP A 83 -4.38 -20.77 -30.37
CA ASP A 83 -3.95 -22.10 -30.83
C ASP A 83 -2.77 -22.67 -30.02
N LEU A 84 -1.80 -21.83 -29.66
CA LEU A 84 -0.66 -22.21 -28.82
C LEU A 84 -1.12 -22.52 -27.40
N ILE A 85 -1.97 -21.65 -26.83
CA ILE A 85 -2.50 -21.80 -25.47
C ILE A 85 -3.33 -23.09 -25.37
N ASP A 86 -4.29 -23.30 -26.27
CA ASP A 86 -5.18 -24.45 -26.24
C ASP A 86 -4.43 -25.77 -26.34
N ARG A 87 -3.34 -25.80 -27.11
CA ARG A 87 -2.55 -27.02 -27.31
C ARG A 87 -1.54 -27.31 -26.20
N TYR A 88 -0.89 -26.30 -25.65
CA TYR A 88 0.28 -26.49 -24.77
C TYR A 88 0.08 -25.95 -23.34
N PHE A 89 -0.85 -25.02 -23.14
CA PHE A 89 -1.08 -24.31 -21.87
C PHE A 89 -2.58 -24.19 -21.59
N THR A 90 -3.35 -25.24 -21.89
CA THR A 90 -4.82 -25.24 -21.90
C THR A 90 -5.38 -24.68 -20.59
N GLY A 91 -6.24 -23.67 -20.69
CA GLY A 91 -6.87 -23.00 -19.55
C GLY A 91 -6.21 -21.69 -19.12
N THR A 92 -5.00 -21.40 -19.62
CA THR A 92 -4.36 -20.10 -19.38
C THR A 92 -5.08 -18.99 -20.15
N VAL A 93 -5.33 -17.86 -19.50
CA VAL A 93 -6.01 -16.72 -20.13
C VAL A 93 -5.04 -15.98 -21.05
N SER A 94 -5.47 -15.67 -22.29
CA SER A 94 -4.75 -14.82 -23.24
C SER A 94 -5.70 -13.87 -23.99
N ARG A 95 -5.93 -12.67 -23.46
CA ARG A 95 -7.02 -11.78 -23.89
C ARG A 95 -6.80 -11.06 -25.22
N ILE A 96 -5.55 -10.98 -25.67
CA ILE A 96 -5.17 -10.18 -26.84
C ILE A 96 -4.57 -11.00 -27.98
N SER A 97 -4.56 -12.33 -27.86
CA SER A 97 -3.87 -13.23 -28.79
C SER A 97 -2.41 -12.77 -29.04
N GLY A 98 -1.79 -13.15 -30.15
CA GLY A 98 -0.47 -12.66 -30.55
C GLY A 98 0.39 -13.71 -31.25
N ALA A 99 1.60 -13.92 -30.73
CA ALA A 99 2.58 -14.83 -31.33
C ALA A 99 2.17 -16.31 -31.20
N GLY A 100 2.35 -17.08 -32.28
CA GLY A 100 2.23 -18.52 -32.29
C GLY A 100 3.59 -19.22 -32.39
N LEU A 101 3.57 -20.53 -32.69
CA LEU A 101 4.80 -21.34 -32.80
C LEU A 101 5.78 -20.82 -33.85
N GLU A 102 5.30 -20.29 -34.98
CA GLU A 102 6.17 -19.81 -36.06
C GLU A 102 7.00 -18.61 -35.62
N GLN A 103 6.37 -17.62 -34.98
CA GLN A 103 7.06 -16.43 -34.45
C GLN A 103 8.04 -16.80 -33.34
N ILE A 104 7.64 -17.69 -32.44
CA ILE A 104 8.52 -18.19 -31.35
C ILE A 104 9.73 -18.93 -31.93
N ALA A 105 9.51 -19.82 -32.91
CA ALA A 105 10.58 -20.57 -33.56
C ALA A 105 11.55 -19.63 -34.29
N ALA A 106 11.04 -18.62 -35.01
CA ALA A 106 11.87 -17.63 -35.69
C ALA A 106 12.77 -16.86 -34.71
N GLU A 107 12.25 -16.47 -33.54
CA GLU A 107 13.03 -15.78 -32.51
C GLU A 107 14.11 -16.68 -31.88
N MET A 108 13.77 -17.94 -31.59
CA MET A 108 14.74 -18.91 -31.08
C MET A 108 15.85 -19.21 -32.10
N LEU A 109 15.51 -19.34 -33.38
CA LEU A 109 16.46 -19.54 -34.46
C LEU A 109 17.37 -18.32 -34.67
N ALA A 110 16.87 -17.09 -34.51
CA ALA A 110 17.69 -15.89 -34.56
C ALA A 110 18.72 -15.84 -33.42
N HIS A 111 18.33 -16.22 -32.20
CA HIS A 111 19.27 -16.36 -31.09
C HIS A 111 20.30 -17.47 -31.34
N HIS A 112 19.87 -18.60 -31.92
CA HIS A 112 20.76 -19.70 -32.30
C HIS A 112 21.78 -19.27 -33.35
N ALA A 113 21.35 -18.64 -34.45
CA ALA A 113 22.23 -18.15 -35.50
C ALA A 113 23.24 -17.11 -35.00
N ARG A 114 22.86 -16.30 -34.00
CA ARG A 114 23.79 -15.37 -33.34
C ARG A 114 24.85 -16.08 -32.50
N ALA A 115 24.48 -17.15 -31.79
CA ALA A 115 25.40 -17.92 -30.96
C ALA A 115 26.28 -18.88 -31.80
N TYR A 116 25.80 -19.31 -32.97
CA TYR A 116 26.46 -20.25 -33.87
C TYR A 116 26.47 -19.69 -35.31
N PRO A 117 27.28 -18.64 -35.59
CA PRO A 117 27.32 -18.03 -36.92
C PRO A 117 28.02 -18.93 -37.96
N ASP A 118 27.54 -18.93 -39.21
CA ASP A 118 28.11 -19.72 -40.32
C ASP A 118 29.55 -19.34 -40.70
N ARG A 119 29.99 -18.15 -40.29
CA ARG A 119 31.36 -17.65 -40.47
C ARG A 119 31.85 -17.09 -39.14
N ASP A 120 33.09 -17.41 -38.79
CA ASP A 120 33.77 -16.78 -37.67
C ASP A 120 33.81 -15.25 -37.88
N GLY A 121 33.18 -14.51 -36.97
CA GLY A 121 33.02 -13.06 -37.08
C GLY A 121 31.92 -12.42 -36.23
N GLY A 122 31.49 -13.06 -35.14
CA GLY A 122 30.45 -12.53 -34.23
C GLY A 122 31.02 -11.90 -32.96
N LEU A 123 30.21 -11.09 -32.27
CA LEU A 123 30.49 -10.69 -30.89
C LEU A 123 30.35 -11.94 -29.99
N TYR A 124 31.46 -12.48 -29.50
CA TYR A 124 31.49 -13.68 -28.63
C TYR A 124 30.96 -13.43 -27.19
N GLY A 125 30.50 -12.20 -26.88
CA GLY A 125 29.98 -11.83 -25.58
C GLY A 125 28.45 -11.75 -25.54
N ILE A 126 27.88 -12.01 -24.36
CA ILE A 126 26.47 -11.72 -24.08
C ILE A 126 26.27 -10.20 -24.22
N GLY A 127 25.22 -9.78 -24.94
CA GLY A 127 24.87 -8.36 -25.05
C GLY A 127 24.58 -7.76 -23.67
N TRP A 128 25.04 -6.53 -23.43
CA TRP A 128 24.88 -5.83 -22.15
C TRP A 128 23.42 -5.70 -21.66
N GLY A 129 22.48 -5.68 -22.61
CA GLY A 129 21.06 -5.45 -22.35
C GLY A 129 20.75 -4.07 -21.78
N GLY A 130 19.48 -3.77 -21.66
CA GLY A 130 18.91 -2.51 -21.19
C GLY A 130 17.56 -2.71 -20.50
N GLN A 131 17.09 -3.94 -20.24
CA GLN A 131 15.76 -4.18 -19.68
C GLN A 131 15.54 -3.50 -18.32
N TYR A 132 16.54 -3.53 -17.43
CA TYR A 132 16.40 -3.02 -16.07
C TYR A 132 16.78 -1.54 -15.94
N GLN A 133 17.72 -1.08 -16.76
CA GLN A 133 18.21 0.29 -16.78
C GLN A 133 18.46 0.69 -18.23
N TRP A 134 18.12 1.93 -18.57
CA TRP A 134 18.33 2.45 -19.92
C TRP A 134 19.81 2.39 -20.28
N ARG A 135 20.11 1.93 -21.49
CA ARG A 135 21.41 2.03 -22.15
C ARG A 135 21.18 2.51 -23.57
N HIS A 136 22.15 3.22 -24.13
CA HIS A 136 22.07 3.75 -25.49
C HIS A 136 21.77 2.65 -26.53
N ASP A 137 22.48 1.51 -26.43
CA ASP A 137 22.34 0.38 -27.35
C ASP A 137 21.48 -0.78 -26.76
N GLY A 138 20.66 -0.50 -25.74
CA GLY A 138 19.84 -1.49 -25.05
C GLY A 138 18.36 -1.50 -25.47
N GLU A 139 17.52 -2.21 -24.73
CA GLU A 139 16.06 -2.13 -24.92
C GLU A 139 15.55 -0.70 -24.75
N TYR A 140 14.46 -0.41 -25.47
CA TYR A 140 13.85 0.91 -25.49
C TYR A 140 13.11 1.24 -24.17
N HIS A 141 13.22 2.49 -23.70
CA HIS A 141 12.48 3.02 -22.55
C HIS A 141 11.75 4.31 -22.92
N LEU A 142 10.48 4.41 -22.51
CA LEU A 142 9.68 5.64 -22.66
C LEU A 142 10.28 6.86 -21.94
N PHE A 143 11.00 6.62 -20.84
CA PHE A 143 11.86 7.64 -20.24
C PHE A 143 13.30 7.34 -20.60
N ASN A 144 13.85 8.21 -21.43
CA ASN A 144 15.22 8.23 -21.92
C ASN A 144 15.79 9.66 -21.74
N PRO A 145 17.10 9.89 -21.94
CA PRO A 145 17.69 11.20 -21.71
C PRO A 145 16.98 12.36 -22.43
N ASP A 146 16.54 12.15 -23.68
CA ASP A 146 15.89 13.18 -24.49
C ASP A 146 14.50 13.56 -23.95
N THR A 147 13.66 12.57 -23.69
CA THR A 147 12.32 12.78 -23.13
C THR A 147 12.38 13.42 -21.74
N ILE A 148 13.34 13.02 -20.91
CA ILE A 148 13.59 13.62 -19.59
C ILE A 148 13.97 15.09 -19.73
N PHE A 149 14.94 15.39 -20.60
CA PHE A 149 15.42 16.75 -20.82
C PHE A 149 14.30 17.67 -21.31
N LYS A 150 13.56 17.26 -22.35
CA LYS A 150 12.49 18.08 -22.92
C LYS A 150 11.36 18.33 -21.92
N LEU A 151 10.94 17.31 -21.18
CA LEU A 151 9.91 17.47 -20.14
C LEU A 151 10.34 18.48 -19.08
N GLN A 152 11.54 18.32 -18.50
CA GLN A 152 12.08 19.24 -17.50
C GLN A 152 12.23 20.66 -18.04
N HIS A 153 12.71 20.80 -19.28
CA HIS A 153 12.94 22.10 -19.89
C HIS A 153 11.62 22.83 -20.17
N ALA A 154 10.63 22.14 -20.73
CA ALA A 154 9.31 22.69 -21.02
C ALA A 154 8.61 23.21 -19.75
N THR A 155 8.62 22.44 -18.66
CA THR A 155 7.93 22.80 -17.42
C THR A 155 8.66 23.85 -16.60
N ARG A 156 10.00 23.89 -16.65
CA ARG A 156 10.80 24.95 -16.00
C ARG A 156 10.69 26.29 -16.71
N THR A 157 10.65 26.29 -18.04
CA THR A 157 10.60 27.52 -18.86
C THR A 157 9.18 27.94 -19.24
N LYS A 158 8.18 27.15 -18.84
CA LYS A 158 6.76 27.31 -19.22
C LYS A 158 6.58 27.44 -20.74
N ARG A 159 7.22 26.55 -21.50
CA ARG A 159 7.24 26.53 -22.97
C ARG A 159 6.45 25.35 -23.53
N ARG A 160 5.25 25.62 -24.05
CA ARG A 160 4.32 24.61 -24.57
C ARG A 160 4.82 23.94 -25.84
N GLU A 161 5.54 24.66 -26.68
CA GLU A 161 6.15 24.14 -27.91
C GLU A 161 7.13 23.00 -27.62
N ILE A 162 7.94 23.11 -26.56
CA ILE A 162 8.88 22.08 -26.13
C ILE A 162 8.13 20.90 -25.50
N PHE A 163 7.02 21.17 -24.82
CA PHE A 163 6.14 20.11 -24.32
C PHE A 163 5.50 19.30 -25.46
N ARG A 164 5.10 19.96 -26.56
CA ARG A 164 4.65 19.25 -27.77
C ARG A 164 5.74 18.37 -28.35
N GLU A 165 6.99 18.84 -28.42
CA GLU A 165 8.09 17.97 -28.85
C GLU A 165 8.30 16.76 -27.93
N TYR A 166 8.16 16.94 -26.61
CA TYR A 166 8.21 15.84 -25.64
C TYR A 166 7.08 14.82 -25.88
N THR A 167 5.84 15.29 -26.00
CA THR A 167 4.68 14.42 -26.19
C THR A 167 4.73 13.70 -27.54
N THR A 168 5.19 14.37 -28.62
CA THR A 168 5.47 13.72 -29.91
C THR A 168 6.47 12.59 -29.76
N LEU A 169 7.62 12.80 -29.09
CA LEU A 169 8.60 11.73 -28.87
C LEU A 169 7.99 10.54 -28.11
N VAL A 170 7.23 10.80 -27.05
CA VAL A 170 6.59 9.73 -26.27
C VAL A 170 5.53 9.00 -27.08
N ASN A 171 4.66 9.71 -27.80
CA ASN A 171 3.54 9.15 -28.54
C ASN A 171 4.01 8.38 -29.80
N ASP A 172 4.97 8.92 -30.56
CA ASP A 172 5.50 8.26 -31.76
C ASP A 172 6.35 7.04 -31.40
N GLN A 173 7.13 7.10 -30.31
CA GLN A 173 7.91 5.94 -29.86
C GLN A 173 7.03 4.88 -29.20
N ALA A 174 5.88 5.24 -28.62
CA ALA A 174 4.87 4.25 -28.21
C ALA A 174 4.34 3.44 -29.40
N ARG A 175 4.29 4.03 -30.62
CA ARG A 175 3.98 3.31 -31.87
C ARG A 175 5.07 2.33 -32.31
N GLN A 176 6.28 2.37 -31.72
CA GLN A 176 7.27 1.30 -31.85
C GLN A 176 6.94 0.06 -30.99
N MET A 177 5.67 -0.11 -30.60
CA MET A 177 5.11 -1.22 -29.82
C MET A 177 5.64 -1.35 -28.38
N ALA A 178 5.91 -0.21 -27.72
CA ALA A 178 6.30 -0.21 -26.32
C ALA A 178 5.12 -0.39 -25.34
N THR A 179 3.89 -0.10 -25.79
CA THR A 179 2.66 -0.15 -24.96
C THR A 179 1.45 -0.51 -25.83
N LEU A 180 0.39 -1.07 -25.22
CA LEU A 180 -0.86 -1.39 -25.94
C LEU A 180 -1.55 -0.14 -26.47
N ARG A 181 -1.64 0.93 -25.68
CA ARG A 181 -2.17 2.23 -26.15
C ARG A 181 -1.38 2.88 -27.28
N GLY A 182 -0.14 2.46 -27.52
CA GLY A 182 0.63 2.85 -28.71
C GLY A 182 0.04 2.30 -30.01
N LEU A 183 -0.74 1.21 -29.92
CA LEU A 183 -1.43 0.55 -31.03
C LEU A 183 -2.82 1.14 -31.33
N MET A 184 -3.28 2.11 -30.52
CA MET A 184 -4.64 2.65 -30.57
C MET A 184 -4.67 4.01 -31.28
N GLU A 185 -5.23 4.11 -32.47
CA GLU A 185 -5.48 5.41 -33.11
C GLU A 185 -6.81 5.99 -32.64
N LEU A 186 -6.88 7.31 -32.50
CA LEU A 186 -8.12 8.01 -32.19
C LEU A 186 -8.88 8.28 -33.48
N ARG A 187 -10.18 8.04 -33.48
CA ARG A 187 -11.09 8.41 -34.56
C ARG A 187 -12.25 9.22 -34.01
N SER A 188 -12.90 9.99 -34.88
CA SER A 188 -14.13 10.71 -34.54
C SER A 188 -15.28 10.35 -35.46
N ASP A 189 -16.48 10.42 -34.89
CA ASP A 189 -17.79 10.39 -35.54
C ASP A 189 -18.41 11.80 -35.69
N ARG A 190 -17.65 12.86 -35.38
CA ARG A 190 -18.07 14.27 -35.42
C ARG A 190 -17.04 15.14 -36.16
N ASP A 191 -17.49 16.30 -36.63
CA ASP A 191 -16.60 17.33 -37.17
C ASP A 191 -15.84 18.05 -36.03
N PRO A 192 -14.58 18.46 -36.27
CA PRO A 192 -13.81 19.25 -35.30
C PRO A 192 -14.52 20.55 -34.91
N ILE A 193 -14.33 20.99 -33.67
CA ILE A 193 -14.91 22.22 -33.12
C ILE A 193 -13.82 23.22 -32.70
N PRO A 194 -14.14 24.52 -32.57
CA PRO A 194 -13.23 25.49 -31.97
C PRO A 194 -12.87 25.12 -30.52
N ILE A 195 -11.62 25.33 -30.12
CA ILE A 195 -11.15 24.99 -28.76
C ILE A 195 -11.85 25.81 -27.67
N GLU A 196 -12.42 26.96 -28.03
CA GLU A 196 -13.21 27.82 -27.15
C GLU A 196 -14.55 27.18 -26.74
N GLU A 197 -15.06 26.21 -27.51
CA GLU A 197 -16.25 25.42 -27.14
C GLU A 197 -15.94 24.28 -26.18
N VAL A 198 -14.66 23.91 -26.03
CA VAL A 198 -14.20 22.84 -25.14
C VAL A 198 -14.10 23.37 -23.71
N GLU A 199 -14.49 22.56 -22.74
CA GLU A 199 -14.39 22.84 -21.32
C GLU A 199 -13.01 23.44 -20.94
N PRO A 200 -12.97 24.43 -20.04
CA PRO A 200 -11.71 25.08 -19.68
C PRO A 200 -10.77 24.12 -18.95
N ALA A 201 -9.46 24.31 -19.08
CA ALA A 201 -8.46 23.45 -18.44
C ALA A 201 -8.67 23.29 -16.92
N SER A 202 -9.15 24.34 -16.25
CA SER A 202 -9.47 24.33 -14.82
C SER A 202 -10.54 23.31 -14.42
N SER A 203 -11.45 22.94 -15.33
CA SER A 203 -12.47 21.90 -15.08
C SER A 203 -11.92 20.48 -15.20
N ILE A 204 -10.76 20.30 -15.82
CA ILE A 204 -10.07 19.02 -15.99
C ILE A 204 -9.18 18.71 -14.78
N PHE A 205 -8.58 19.73 -14.13
CA PHE A 205 -7.65 19.54 -13.01
C PHE A 205 -8.16 18.67 -11.84
N PRO A 206 -9.44 18.75 -11.42
CA PRO A 206 -9.97 17.89 -10.37
C PRO A 206 -9.92 16.39 -10.69
N ARG A 207 -9.73 16.03 -11.97
CA ARG A 207 -9.57 14.64 -12.44
C ARG A 207 -8.13 14.16 -12.33
N PHE A 208 -7.16 15.03 -12.06
CA PHE A 208 -5.77 14.67 -11.93
C PHE A 208 -5.39 14.38 -10.49
N ALA A 209 -4.69 13.27 -10.29
CA ALA A 209 -4.06 12.94 -9.04
C ALA A 209 -2.56 12.71 -9.23
N THR A 210 -1.72 13.20 -8.32
CA THR A 210 -0.35 12.68 -8.24
C THR A 210 -0.38 11.32 -7.55
N GLY A 211 0.31 10.32 -8.11
CA GLY A 211 0.30 8.96 -7.59
C GLY A 211 0.85 8.85 -6.17
N ALA A 212 0.41 7.80 -5.46
CA ALA A 212 0.78 7.49 -4.08
C ALA A 212 2.28 7.19 -3.93
N MET A 213 3.05 8.14 -3.40
CA MET A 213 4.51 8.03 -3.24
C MET A 213 4.88 8.39 -1.80
N SER A 214 5.28 7.41 -0.99
CA SER A 214 5.44 7.60 0.45
C SER A 214 6.56 8.60 0.79
N PHE A 215 6.31 9.48 1.75
CA PHE A 215 7.37 10.15 2.51
C PHE A 215 8.29 9.08 3.15
N GLY A 216 9.59 9.19 2.90
CA GLY A 216 10.60 8.15 3.17
C GLY A 216 11.13 7.53 1.87
N SER A 217 10.26 7.14 0.95
CA SER A 217 10.68 6.76 -0.41
C SER A 217 11.21 7.99 -1.17
N ILE A 218 10.45 9.08 -1.11
CA ILE A 218 10.83 10.40 -1.61
C ILE A 218 11.08 11.37 -0.44
N SER A 219 11.90 12.38 -0.70
CA SER A 219 12.23 13.44 0.25
C SER A 219 11.01 14.32 0.56
N ALA A 220 11.06 15.08 1.66
CA ALA A 220 10.03 16.08 1.97
C ALA A 220 9.97 17.14 0.87
N GLU A 221 11.13 17.52 0.36
CA GLU A 221 11.32 18.51 -0.70
C GLU A 221 10.69 18.07 -2.03
N ALA A 222 10.59 16.77 -2.30
CA ALA A 222 9.82 16.26 -3.44
C ALA A 222 8.34 16.09 -3.11
N HIS A 223 8.00 15.66 -1.89
CA HIS A 223 6.63 15.31 -1.51
C HIS A 223 5.74 16.54 -1.29
N GLU A 224 6.24 17.58 -0.63
CA GLU A 224 5.44 18.75 -0.26
C GLU A 224 5.10 19.64 -1.47
N PRO A 225 6.01 19.91 -2.42
CA PRO A 225 5.66 20.67 -3.63
C PRO A 225 4.63 19.99 -4.52
N LEU A 226 4.56 18.66 -4.54
CA LEU A 226 3.46 17.95 -5.20
C LEU A 226 2.12 18.31 -4.55
N ALA A 227 2.05 18.29 -3.22
CA ALA A 227 0.83 18.65 -2.51
C ALA A 227 0.43 20.11 -2.75
N ILE A 228 1.39 21.04 -2.65
CA ILE A 228 1.16 22.46 -2.94
C ILE A 228 0.64 22.64 -4.38
N ALA A 229 1.30 22.03 -5.37
CA ALA A 229 0.92 22.17 -6.77
C ALA A 229 -0.51 21.69 -7.03
N MET A 230 -0.87 20.51 -6.51
CA MET A 230 -2.20 19.94 -6.69
C MET A 230 -3.28 20.75 -5.98
N ASN A 231 -3.00 21.22 -4.76
CA ASN A 231 -3.93 22.07 -4.01
C ASN A 231 -4.17 23.42 -4.72
N ARG A 232 -3.13 24.03 -5.33
CA ARG A 232 -3.26 25.27 -6.10
C ARG A 232 -4.19 25.14 -7.31
N ILE A 233 -4.16 24.00 -8.00
CA ILE A 233 -4.97 23.77 -9.22
C ILE A 233 -6.31 23.07 -8.93
N GLY A 234 -6.60 22.73 -7.66
CA GLY A 234 -7.80 21.96 -7.31
C GLY A 234 -7.78 20.49 -7.74
N GLY A 235 -6.61 19.95 -8.08
CA GLY A 235 -6.40 18.53 -8.28
C GLY A 235 -6.09 17.82 -6.96
N ARG A 236 -5.59 16.58 -7.02
CA ARG A 236 -5.34 15.78 -5.81
C ARG A 236 -3.90 15.31 -5.69
N SER A 237 -3.37 15.32 -4.47
CA SER A 237 -2.10 14.67 -4.14
C SER A 237 -2.30 13.54 -3.14
N ASN A 238 -1.37 12.59 -3.08
CA ASN A 238 -1.52 11.37 -2.29
C ASN A 238 -0.29 11.14 -1.40
N THR A 239 -0.51 10.85 -0.12
CA THR A 239 0.56 10.63 0.87
C THR A 239 1.45 9.42 0.59
N GLY A 240 0.95 8.45 -0.16
CA GLY A 240 1.47 7.09 -0.12
C GLY A 240 1.40 6.48 1.28
N GLU A 241 2.10 5.37 1.48
CA GLU A 241 2.05 4.55 2.69
C GLU A 241 2.86 5.09 3.88
N GLY A 242 3.39 6.32 3.78
CA GLY A 242 4.44 6.81 4.67
C GLY A 242 3.96 7.54 5.92
N GLY A 243 2.65 7.74 6.06
CA GLY A 243 2.07 8.75 6.96
C GLY A 243 2.25 10.17 6.41
N GLU A 244 1.82 11.16 7.17
CA GLU A 244 2.00 12.57 6.84
C GLU A 244 2.24 13.39 8.12
N ASP A 245 3.22 14.28 8.07
CA ASP A 245 3.57 15.16 9.19
C ASP A 245 2.41 16.14 9.49
N PRO A 246 1.89 16.19 10.74
CA PRO A 246 0.79 17.07 11.12
C PRO A 246 1.02 18.56 10.86
N ARG A 247 2.29 19.03 10.80
CA ARG A 247 2.59 20.44 10.47
C ARG A 247 2.05 20.85 9.10
N ARG A 248 1.76 19.88 8.22
CA ARG A 248 1.26 20.11 6.86
C ARG A 248 -0.25 20.37 6.82
N PHE A 249 -0.97 20.15 7.91
CA PHE A 249 -2.45 20.23 7.92
C PHE A 249 -2.98 21.67 7.94
N THR A 250 -2.14 22.63 8.32
CA THR A 250 -2.44 24.06 8.27
C THR A 250 -1.75 24.72 7.08
N PRO A 251 -2.35 25.77 6.48
CA PRO A 251 -1.68 26.56 5.45
C PRO A 251 -0.42 27.25 5.98
N ASP A 252 0.57 27.40 5.10
CA ASP A 252 1.76 28.23 5.29
C ASP A 252 1.37 29.72 5.28
N ASP A 253 2.26 30.60 5.76
CA ASP A 253 2.03 32.06 5.79
C ASP A 253 1.73 32.68 4.41
N ASN A 254 2.20 32.05 3.34
CA ASN A 254 1.96 32.49 1.95
C ASN A 254 0.64 31.96 1.36
N GLY A 255 -0.15 31.21 2.14
CA GLY A 255 -1.41 30.60 1.72
C GLY A 255 -1.28 29.22 1.04
N ASP A 256 -0.07 28.72 0.83
CA ASP A 256 0.12 27.37 0.31
C ASP A 256 -0.29 26.31 1.34
N LEU A 257 -0.91 25.24 0.89
CA LEU A 257 -1.26 24.10 1.74
C LEU A 257 -0.42 22.88 1.35
N ARG A 258 0.35 22.36 2.30
CA ARG A 258 1.19 21.16 2.11
C ARG A 258 0.44 19.85 2.37
N ARG A 259 -0.79 19.90 2.87
CA ARG A 259 -1.64 18.74 3.14
C ARG A 259 -1.93 17.97 1.86
N SER A 260 -1.72 16.66 1.87
CA SER A 260 -2.16 15.81 0.77
C SER A 260 -3.67 15.56 0.88
N SER A 261 -4.40 15.74 -0.21
CA SER A 261 -5.86 15.55 -0.24
C SER A 261 -6.26 14.08 -0.07
N ILE A 262 -5.47 13.16 -0.64
CA ILE A 262 -5.66 11.71 -0.54
C ILE A 262 -4.69 11.15 0.49
N LYS A 263 -5.21 10.38 1.43
CA LYS A 263 -4.45 9.70 2.47
C LYS A 263 -4.56 8.19 2.31
N GLN A 264 -3.43 7.52 2.20
CA GLN A 264 -3.40 6.09 1.95
C GLN A 264 -3.41 5.27 3.25
N VAL A 265 -4.30 4.29 3.31
CA VAL A 265 -4.38 3.27 4.34
C VAL A 265 -3.88 1.97 3.71
N ALA A 266 -2.65 1.57 4.05
CA ALA A 266 -1.98 0.36 3.54
C ALA A 266 -1.69 -0.63 4.67
N SER A 267 -1.27 -1.86 4.34
CA SER A 267 -1.09 -2.97 5.30
C SER A 267 -0.17 -2.67 6.48
N GLY A 268 0.80 -1.77 6.34
CA GLY A 268 1.67 -1.35 7.45
C GLY A 268 1.01 -0.42 8.46
N ARG A 269 -0.10 0.24 8.11
CA ARG A 269 -0.79 1.29 8.92
C ARG A 269 0.15 2.39 9.44
N PHE A 270 1.26 2.65 8.74
CA PHE A 270 2.22 3.67 9.16
C PHE A 270 1.58 5.06 9.16
N GLY A 271 1.64 5.74 10.30
CA GLY A 271 1.09 7.09 10.47
C GLY A 271 -0.44 7.18 10.38
N VAL A 272 -1.16 6.05 10.39
CA VAL A 272 -2.63 6.03 10.31
C VAL A 272 -3.22 6.26 11.70
N THR A 273 -3.41 7.53 12.05
CA THR A 273 -4.03 7.98 13.31
C THR A 273 -5.40 8.62 13.06
N SER A 274 -6.20 8.85 14.11
CA SER A 274 -7.44 9.63 13.98
C SER A 274 -7.19 11.00 13.32
N GLU A 275 -6.13 11.71 13.73
CA GLU A 275 -5.80 13.04 13.20
C GLU A 275 -5.40 12.98 11.72
N TYR A 276 -4.66 11.94 11.33
CA TYR A 276 -4.36 11.67 9.94
C TYR A 276 -5.67 11.48 9.15
N LEU A 277 -6.57 10.60 9.61
CA LEU A 277 -7.80 10.25 8.88
C LEU A 277 -8.76 11.43 8.69
N VAL A 278 -8.93 12.30 9.70
CA VAL A 278 -9.85 13.47 9.60
C VAL A 278 -9.32 14.58 8.70
N ASN A 279 -8.01 14.61 8.41
CA ASN A 279 -7.37 15.61 7.55
C ASN A 279 -7.31 15.20 6.07
N ALA A 280 -8.22 14.33 5.62
CA ALA A 280 -8.29 13.84 4.23
C ALA A 280 -9.59 14.27 3.54
N ASP A 281 -9.50 14.51 2.23
CA ASP A 281 -10.67 14.61 1.34
C ASP A 281 -11.00 13.22 0.75
N GLU A 282 -10.02 12.32 0.68
CA GLU A 282 -10.18 10.93 0.27
C GLU A 282 -9.26 10.00 1.06
N LEU A 283 -9.78 8.86 1.49
CA LEU A 283 -9.03 7.77 2.12
C LEU A 283 -8.88 6.62 1.13
N GLN A 284 -7.64 6.30 0.76
CA GLN A 284 -7.33 5.26 -0.22
C GLN A 284 -6.88 3.97 0.45
N ILE A 285 -7.67 2.91 0.37
CA ILE A 285 -7.28 1.55 0.74
C ILE A 285 -6.35 1.00 -0.35
N LYS A 286 -5.11 0.70 0.01
CA LYS A 286 -4.12 0.19 -0.94
C LYS A 286 -4.03 -1.34 -0.89
N MET A 287 -4.82 -2.01 -1.72
CA MET A 287 -4.72 -3.48 -1.86
C MET A 287 -3.39 -3.88 -2.52
N ALA A 288 -2.99 -3.16 -3.57
CA ALA A 288 -1.76 -3.48 -4.30
C ALA A 288 -1.18 -2.27 -5.05
N GLN A 289 -0.01 -2.45 -5.66
CA GLN A 289 0.59 -1.52 -6.62
C GLN A 289 1.22 -2.26 -7.79
N GLY A 290 1.20 -1.68 -8.99
CA GLY A 290 1.65 -2.35 -10.22
C GLY A 290 3.09 -2.86 -10.20
N ALA A 291 4.00 -2.15 -9.51
CA ALA A 291 5.41 -2.53 -9.39
C ALA A 291 5.69 -3.79 -8.54
N LYS A 292 4.73 -4.20 -7.71
CA LYS A 292 4.81 -5.38 -6.83
C LYS A 292 3.44 -5.83 -6.32
N PRO A 293 2.56 -6.36 -7.19
CA PRO A 293 1.30 -6.95 -6.78
C PRO A 293 1.57 -8.18 -5.90
N GLY A 294 0.70 -8.39 -4.90
CA GLY A 294 0.82 -9.49 -3.93
C GLY A 294 1.94 -9.32 -2.89
N GLU A 295 2.51 -8.13 -2.75
CA GLU A 295 3.55 -7.82 -1.77
C GLU A 295 3.32 -6.48 -1.06
N GLY A 296 3.91 -6.34 0.13
CA GLY A 296 3.85 -5.11 0.92
C GLY A 296 4.85 -4.02 0.50
N GLY A 297 4.63 -2.83 1.07
CA GLY A 297 5.59 -1.72 1.08
C GLY A 297 6.96 -2.13 1.60
N GLN A 298 8.02 -1.48 1.09
CA GLN A 298 9.39 -1.71 1.54
C GLN A 298 10.09 -0.36 1.67
N LEU A 299 10.63 -0.08 2.85
CA LEU A 299 11.53 1.03 3.09
C LEU A 299 12.81 0.50 3.76
N PRO A 300 13.96 0.54 3.08
CA PRO A 300 15.23 0.14 3.67
C PRO A 300 15.56 0.91 4.94
N GLY A 301 16.17 0.25 5.94
CA GLY A 301 16.43 0.82 7.27
C GLY A 301 17.29 2.07 7.25
N HIS A 302 18.26 2.15 6.33
CA HIS A 302 19.10 3.34 6.14
C HIS A 302 18.35 4.56 5.56
N LYS A 303 17.10 4.39 5.12
CA LYS A 303 16.19 5.50 4.78
C LYS A 303 15.25 5.86 5.93
N VAL A 304 15.24 5.12 7.03
CA VAL A 304 14.39 5.36 8.19
C VAL A 304 15.11 6.30 9.16
N TRP A 305 15.26 7.55 8.72
CA TRP A 305 15.81 8.63 9.54
C TRP A 305 14.85 9.02 10.68
N PRO A 306 15.31 9.75 11.72
CA PRO A 306 14.47 10.10 12.88
C PRO A 306 13.13 10.74 12.52
N TRP A 307 13.10 11.67 11.56
CA TRP A 307 11.85 12.30 11.10
C TRP A 307 10.92 11.34 10.33
N ILE A 308 11.47 10.34 9.64
CA ILE A 308 10.66 9.28 9.00
C ILE A 308 10.08 8.35 10.05
N ALA A 309 10.90 7.94 11.01
CA ALA A 309 10.50 7.07 12.11
C ALA A 309 9.38 7.71 12.94
N GLN A 310 9.48 9.02 13.20
CA GLN A 310 8.47 9.80 13.90
C GLN A 310 7.10 9.75 13.19
N VAL A 311 7.05 10.09 11.90
CA VAL A 311 5.78 10.09 11.14
C VAL A 311 5.16 8.69 11.03
N ARG A 312 6.00 7.64 11.05
CA ARG A 312 5.55 6.25 10.93
C ARG A 312 5.27 5.56 12.26
N TYR A 313 5.56 6.21 13.40
CA TYR A 313 5.54 5.58 14.72
C TYR A 313 6.37 4.28 14.74
N SER A 314 7.61 4.40 14.28
CA SER A 314 8.59 3.31 14.19
C SER A 314 9.94 3.70 14.81
N THR A 315 10.91 2.80 14.76
CA THR A 315 12.26 3.03 15.27
C THR A 315 13.20 3.52 14.15
N PRO A 316 14.03 4.56 14.38
CA PRO A 316 15.07 4.99 13.44
C PRO A 316 16.03 3.86 13.08
N GLY A 317 16.48 3.80 11.82
CA GLY A 317 17.46 2.81 11.33
C GLY A 317 16.92 1.40 11.08
N VAL A 318 15.68 1.11 11.49
CA VAL A 318 15.07 -0.23 11.34
C VAL A 318 14.31 -0.30 10.03
N GLY A 319 14.55 -1.36 9.25
CA GLY A 319 13.86 -1.57 7.97
C GLY A 319 12.37 -1.79 8.15
N LEU A 320 11.55 -1.19 7.29
CA LEU A 320 10.09 -1.32 7.34
C LEU A 320 9.61 -2.14 6.14
N ILE A 321 9.29 -3.39 6.40
CA ILE A 321 8.62 -4.28 5.45
C ILE A 321 7.18 -4.42 5.90
N SER A 322 6.25 -3.93 5.08
CA SER A 322 4.83 -4.09 5.39
C SER A 322 4.39 -5.54 5.13
N PRO A 323 3.42 -6.06 5.89
CA PRO A 323 2.79 -7.32 5.56
C PRO A 323 2.25 -7.30 4.12
N PRO A 324 2.29 -8.41 3.36
CA PRO A 324 1.64 -8.45 2.06
C PRO A 324 0.13 -8.21 2.12
N PRO A 325 -0.66 -8.86 3.00
CA PRO A 325 -2.08 -8.59 3.11
C PRO A 325 -2.35 -7.44 4.09
N HIS A 326 -3.51 -6.81 3.92
CA HIS A 326 -4.16 -6.13 5.03
C HIS A 326 -4.69 -7.21 6.00
N HIS A 327 -4.27 -7.19 7.26
CA HIS A 327 -4.72 -8.21 8.21
C HIS A 327 -6.21 -8.07 8.59
N ASP A 328 -6.84 -6.96 8.22
CA ASP A 328 -8.27 -6.69 8.34
C ASP A 328 -9.00 -6.79 6.99
N ILE A 329 -8.41 -7.45 5.99
CA ILE A 329 -9.03 -7.76 4.71
C ILE A 329 -8.62 -9.16 4.26
N TYR A 330 -9.41 -10.18 4.61
CA TYR A 330 -9.23 -11.54 4.11
C TYR A 330 -10.33 -11.97 3.12
N SER A 331 -11.34 -11.12 2.95
CA SER A 331 -12.49 -11.35 2.09
C SER A 331 -13.08 -10.02 1.61
N ILE A 332 -14.11 -10.10 0.76
CA ILE A 332 -14.79 -8.90 0.25
C ILE A 332 -15.63 -8.20 1.32
N GLU A 333 -16.20 -8.97 2.26
CA GLU A 333 -16.93 -8.47 3.41
C GLU A 333 -16.01 -7.76 4.41
N ASP A 334 -14.76 -8.19 4.54
CA ASP A 334 -13.77 -7.48 5.35
C ASP A 334 -13.34 -6.17 4.68
N LEU A 335 -13.20 -6.15 3.34
CA LEU A 335 -12.99 -4.90 2.62
C LEU A 335 -14.17 -3.94 2.81
N ALA A 336 -15.40 -4.45 2.75
CA ALA A 336 -16.60 -3.66 3.05
C ALA A 336 -16.58 -3.14 4.50
N GLN A 337 -16.08 -3.94 5.44
CA GLN A 337 -15.90 -3.52 6.83
C GLN A 337 -14.86 -2.40 6.94
N LEU A 338 -13.70 -2.49 6.29
CA LEU A 338 -12.71 -1.40 6.29
C LEU A 338 -13.23 -0.14 5.60
N ILE A 339 -13.95 -0.24 4.48
CA ILE A 339 -14.61 0.91 3.86
C ILE A 339 -15.55 1.57 4.86
N HIS A 340 -16.34 0.77 5.58
CA HIS A 340 -17.23 1.26 6.62
C HIS A 340 -16.44 1.93 7.75
N ASP A 341 -15.36 1.32 8.24
CA ASP A 341 -14.52 1.88 9.31
C ASP A 341 -13.94 3.23 8.94
N LEU A 342 -13.37 3.34 7.73
CA LEU A 342 -12.77 4.58 7.23
C LEU A 342 -13.82 5.67 6.96
N LYS A 343 -15.01 5.28 6.50
CA LYS A 343 -16.10 6.25 6.33
C LYS A 343 -16.63 6.74 7.68
N ASN A 344 -16.65 5.91 8.72
CA ASN A 344 -17.00 6.34 10.08
C ASN A 344 -15.89 7.21 10.70
N SER A 345 -14.61 6.94 10.42
CA SER A 345 -13.50 7.76 10.93
C SER A 345 -13.38 9.13 10.26
N ASN A 346 -13.87 9.25 9.03
CA ASN A 346 -14.07 10.55 8.38
C ASN A 346 -15.31 10.53 7.48
N PRO A 347 -16.49 10.93 8.01
CA PRO A 347 -17.73 10.98 7.23
C PRO A 347 -17.66 11.89 5.99
N ARG A 348 -16.72 12.84 5.97
CA ARG A 348 -16.57 13.83 4.89
C ARG A 348 -15.69 13.34 3.74
N ALA A 349 -14.84 12.34 3.96
CA ALA A 349 -13.93 11.83 2.94
C ALA A 349 -14.62 10.83 2.00
N ARG A 350 -14.18 10.79 0.73
CA ARG A 350 -14.46 9.66 -0.18
C ARG A 350 -13.58 8.47 0.19
N ILE A 351 -14.02 7.25 -0.10
CA ILE A 351 -13.22 6.03 0.08
C ILE A 351 -12.84 5.46 -1.28
N SER A 352 -11.54 5.37 -1.57
CA SER A 352 -11.01 4.75 -2.78
C SER A 352 -10.31 3.42 -2.51
N VAL A 353 -10.40 2.48 -3.45
CA VAL A 353 -9.69 1.19 -3.39
C VAL A 353 -8.73 1.09 -4.57
N LYS A 354 -7.43 0.94 -4.27
CA LYS A 354 -6.36 0.78 -5.26
C LYS A 354 -6.11 -0.69 -5.55
N LEU A 355 -6.49 -1.12 -6.75
CA LEU A 355 -6.23 -2.44 -7.33
C LEU A 355 -5.12 -2.37 -8.39
N VAL A 356 -4.67 -3.53 -8.84
CA VAL A 356 -3.75 -3.66 -9.98
C VAL A 356 -4.46 -4.41 -11.09
N ALA A 357 -4.20 -4.02 -12.33
CA ALA A 357 -4.69 -4.74 -13.50
C ALA A 357 -4.12 -6.17 -13.52
N GLU A 358 -5.03 -7.12 -13.57
CA GLU A 358 -4.85 -8.55 -13.83
C GLU A 358 -6.17 -9.11 -14.33
N VAL A 359 -6.17 -10.30 -14.93
CA VAL A 359 -7.42 -10.99 -15.26
C VAL A 359 -8.32 -11.14 -14.03
N GLY A 360 -9.62 -10.83 -14.18
CA GLY A 360 -10.61 -10.95 -13.12
C GLY A 360 -10.77 -9.70 -12.26
N VAL A 361 -9.94 -8.67 -12.47
CA VAL A 361 -10.03 -7.39 -11.73
C VAL A 361 -11.40 -6.72 -11.89
N GLY A 362 -12.10 -6.91 -13.01
CA GLY A 362 -13.44 -6.37 -13.20
C GLY A 362 -14.46 -6.99 -12.23
N THR A 363 -14.32 -8.28 -11.93
CA THR A 363 -15.14 -8.97 -10.93
C THR A 363 -14.87 -8.45 -9.53
N VAL A 364 -13.58 -8.25 -9.19
CA VAL A 364 -13.17 -7.65 -7.92
C VAL A 364 -13.71 -6.22 -7.80
N ALA A 365 -13.63 -5.42 -8.86
CA ALA A 365 -14.16 -4.05 -8.90
C ALA A 365 -15.69 -4.01 -8.70
N ALA A 366 -16.44 -4.98 -9.22
CA ALA A 366 -17.87 -5.11 -8.93
C ALA A 366 -18.14 -5.41 -7.45
N GLY A 367 -17.30 -6.24 -6.81
CA GLY A 367 -17.31 -6.44 -5.35
C GLY A 367 -17.04 -5.14 -4.60
N VAL A 368 -16.00 -4.39 -5.00
CA VAL A 368 -15.63 -3.09 -4.42
C VAL A 368 -16.78 -2.08 -4.50
N ALA A 369 -17.47 -2.02 -5.63
CA ALA A 369 -18.64 -1.16 -5.79
C ALA A 369 -19.81 -1.56 -4.88
N LYS A 370 -20.06 -2.87 -4.71
CA LYS A 370 -21.06 -3.40 -3.76
C LYS A 370 -20.67 -3.17 -2.30
N ALA A 371 -19.37 -3.15 -2.01
CA ALA A 371 -18.79 -2.79 -0.72
C ALA A 371 -18.86 -1.27 -0.43
N LYS A 372 -19.48 -0.49 -1.33
CA LYS A 372 -19.74 0.96 -1.23
C LYS A 372 -18.52 1.86 -1.35
N SER A 373 -17.45 1.44 -2.03
CA SER A 373 -16.37 2.36 -2.36
C SER A 373 -16.85 3.45 -3.32
N ASP A 374 -16.37 4.68 -3.12
CA ASP A 374 -16.68 5.83 -3.98
C ASP A 374 -15.82 5.85 -5.26
N VAL A 375 -14.61 5.27 -5.20
CA VAL A 375 -13.63 5.25 -6.30
C VAL A 375 -12.90 3.90 -6.36
N VAL A 376 -12.76 3.32 -7.53
CA VAL A 376 -11.84 2.19 -7.77
C VAL A 376 -10.70 2.64 -8.68
N LEU A 377 -9.46 2.44 -8.23
CA LEU A 377 -8.26 2.75 -9.00
C LEU A 377 -7.67 1.46 -9.59
N ILE A 378 -7.51 1.40 -10.91
CA ILE A 378 -6.85 0.31 -11.62
C ILE A 378 -5.44 0.75 -12.03
N SER A 379 -4.43 0.21 -11.34
CA SER A 379 -3.02 0.46 -11.65
C SER A 379 -2.45 -0.51 -12.69
N GLY A 380 -1.71 0.00 -13.67
CA GLY A 380 -0.93 -0.81 -14.60
C GLY A 380 0.35 -1.37 -13.97
N HIS A 381 0.85 -2.49 -14.51
CA HIS A 381 2.11 -3.14 -14.09
C HIS A 381 3.34 -2.22 -14.17
N ASP A 382 3.29 -1.21 -15.02
CA ASP A 382 4.40 -0.30 -15.32
C ASP A 382 4.56 0.84 -14.30
N GLY A 383 3.71 0.86 -13.25
CA GLY A 383 3.80 1.80 -12.13
C GLY A 383 5.19 1.85 -11.47
N GLY A 384 5.62 3.04 -11.04
CA GLY A 384 6.91 3.23 -10.38
C GLY A 384 6.97 2.68 -8.95
N THR A 385 8.20 2.51 -8.43
CA THR A 385 8.45 2.16 -7.02
C THR A 385 9.80 2.69 -6.55
N GLY A 386 9.91 3.00 -5.26
CA GLY A 386 11.18 3.31 -4.62
C GLY A 386 12.02 2.07 -4.31
N ALA A 387 11.36 0.95 -4.00
CA ALA A 387 12.00 -0.34 -3.69
C ALA A 387 11.05 -1.52 -3.99
N SER A 388 11.52 -2.48 -4.80
CA SER A 388 10.80 -3.69 -5.14
C SER A 388 11.77 -4.77 -5.64
N PRO A 389 11.49 -6.06 -5.43
CA PRO A 389 12.20 -7.13 -6.12
C PRO A 389 12.12 -6.97 -7.64
N LEU A 390 13.24 -7.19 -8.33
CA LEU A 390 13.31 -7.11 -9.80
C LEU A 390 12.35 -8.09 -10.48
N THR A 391 12.13 -9.26 -9.88
CA THR A 391 11.18 -10.26 -10.38
C THR A 391 9.76 -9.72 -10.43
N SER A 392 9.34 -8.95 -9.44
CA SER A 392 8.00 -8.39 -9.37
C SER A 392 7.82 -7.21 -10.32
N LEU A 393 8.85 -6.36 -10.46
CA LEU A 393 8.86 -5.25 -11.42
C LEU A 393 8.68 -5.68 -12.88
N LYS A 394 9.13 -6.89 -13.23
CA LYS A 394 9.11 -7.40 -14.62
C LYS A 394 8.04 -8.43 -14.90
N HIS A 395 7.52 -9.12 -13.89
CA HIS A 395 6.72 -10.34 -14.10
C HIS A 395 5.44 -10.40 -13.27
N ALA A 396 4.94 -9.27 -12.74
CA ALA A 396 3.68 -9.25 -12.00
C ALA A 396 2.82 -8.05 -12.40
N GLY A 397 1.51 -8.28 -12.55
CA GLY A 397 0.54 -7.34 -13.10
C GLY A 397 0.54 -7.30 -14.64
N VAL A 398 -0.48 -6.68 -15.22
CA VAL A 398 -0.60 -6.46 -16.68
C VAL A 398 -0.84 -4.97 -17.02
N PRO A 399 -0.85 -4.58 -18.31
CA PRO A 399 -1.17 -3.21 -18.73
C PRO A 399 -2.52 -2.73 -18.21
N TRP A 400 -2.60 -1.46 -17.83
CA TRP A 400 -3.85 -0.89 -17.29
C TRP A 400 -4.96 -0.87 -18.33
N GLU A 401 -4.65 -0.82 -19.63
CA GLU A 401 -5.61 -0.86 -20.71
C GLU A 401 -6.50 -2.12 -20.63
N LEU A 402 -5.92 -3.26 -20.24
CA LEU A 402 -6.65 -4.53 -20.08
C LEU A 402 -7.59 -4.49 -18.87
N GLY A 403 -7.04 -4.13 -17.70
CA GLY A 403 -7.80 -4.13 -16.45
C GLY A 403 -8.87 -3.03 -16.41
N LEU A 404 -8.59 -1.88 -17.02
CA LEU A 404 -9.52 -0.74 -17.09
C LEU A 404 -10.74 -1.09 -17.95
N ALA A 405 -10.52 -1.65 -19.14
CA ALA A 405 -11.60 -2.07 -20.02
C ALA A 405 -12.46 -3.15 -19.35
N GLU A 406 -11.84 -4.17 -18.74
CA GLU A 406 -12.56 -5.23 -18.01
C GLU A 406 -13.41 -4.65 -16.87
N THR A 407 -12.86 -3.69 -16.12
CA THR A 407 -13.56 -3.00 -15.03
C THR A 407 -14.76 -2.21 -15.55
N GLN A 408 -14.58 -1.41 -16.59
CA GLN A 408 -15.65 -0.64 -17.22
C GLN A 408 -16.77 -1.56 -17.71
N GLN A 409 -16.41 -2.60 -18.48
CA GLN A 409 -17.37 -3.55 -19.03
C GLN A 409 -18.17 -4.25 -17.93
N THR A 410 -17.49 -4.75 -16.90
CA THR A 410 -18.11 -5.50 -15.80
C THR A 410 -19.04 -4.63 -14.97
N LEU A 411 -18.63 -3.41 -14.62
CA LEU A 411 -19.46 -2.50 -13.83
C LEU A 411 -20.73 -2.06 -14.57
N VAL A 412 -20.63 -1.83 -15.88
CA VAL A 412 -21.79 -1.47 -16.73
C VAL A 412 -22.75 -2.65 -16.82
N LEU A 413 -22.26 -3.86 -17.13
CA LEU A 413 -23.08 -5.07 -17.22
C LEU A 413 -23.83 -5.38 -15.92
N ASN A 414 -23.23 -5.05 -14.77
CA ASN A 414 -23.82 -5.28 -13.44
C ASN A 414 -24.65 -4.09 -12.92
N LYS A 415 -24.80 -2.99 -13.67
CA LYS A 415 -25.52 -1.77 -13.25
C LYS A 415 -24.95 -1.13 -11.97
N LEU A 416 -23.63 -1.18 -11.83
CA LEU A 416 -22.88 -0.63 -10.70
C LEU A 416 -22.06 0.61 -11.07
N ARG A 417 -21.96 0.93 -12.37
CA ARG A 417 -21.11 2.01 -12.88
C ARG A 417 -21.58 3.42 -12.51
N ASP A 418 -22.87 3.57 -12.20
CA ASP A 418 -23.56 4.83 -11.90
C ASP A 418 -23.06 5.54 -10.64
N ARG A 419 -22.44 4.82 -9.72
CA ARG A 419 -22.19 5.25 -8.34
C ARG A 419 -20.73 5.14 -7.89
N ILE A 420 -19.83 4.74 -8.79
CA ILE A 420 -18.41 4.57 -8.50
C ILE A 420 -17.59 5.25 -9.58
N ILE A 421 -16.60 6.03 -9.16
CA ILE A 421 -15.62 6.63 -10.07
C ILE A 421 -14.57 5.57 -10.42
N VAL A 422 -14.22 5.46 -11.70
CA VAL A 422 -13.09 4.61 -12.12
C VAL A 422 -11.87 5.50 -12.37
N GLN A 423 -10.82 5.28 -11.60
CA GLN A 423 -9.52 5.94 -11.76
C GLN A 423 -8.53 4.96 -12.39
N THR A 424 -7.54 5.46 -13.13
CA THR A 424 -6.39 4.63 -13.54
C THR A 424 -5.07 5.37 -13.41
N ASP A 425 -3.99 4.61 -13.17
CA ASP A 425 -2.61 5.07 -13.22
C ASP A 425 -1.72 4.00 -13.88
N GLY A 426 -0.49 4.38 -14.25
CA GLY A 426 0.45 3.48 -14.93
C GLY A 426 1.19 4.20 -16.04
N GLN A 427 2.36 4.76 -15.70
CA GLN A 427 3.22 5.48 -16.63
C GLN A 427 2.52 6.53 -17.52
N MET A 428 1.42 7.13 -17.06
CA MET A 428 0.74 8.22 -17.76
C MET A 428 1.67 9.42 -17.88
N LYS A 429 1.79 9.95 -19.10
CA LYS A 429 2.77 10.98 -19.49
C LYS A 429 2.16 12.13 -20.28
N THR A 430 1.13 11.87 -21.07
CA THR A 430 0.61 12.79 -22.07
C THR A 430 -0.91 12.96 -21.95
N GLY A 431 -1.45 14.03 -22.54
CA GLY A 431 -2.90 14.21 -22.69
C GLY A 431 -3.53 13.10 -23.52
N ARG A 432 -2.81 12.55 -24.51
CA ARG A 432 -3.26 11.38 -25.27
C ARG A 432 -3.47 10.14 -24.40
N ASP A 433 -2.59 9.86 -23.44
CA ASP A 433 -2.77 8.75 -22.48
C ASP A 433 -4.10 8.91 -21.71
N VAL A 434 -4.42 10.15 -21.29
CA VAL A 434 -5.66 10.48 -20.57
C VAL A 434 -6.89 10.27 -21.44
N VAL A 435 -6.86 10.73 -22.70
CA VAL A 435 -7.98 10.55 -23.63
C VAL A 435 -8.26 9.07 -23.87
N ILE A 436 -7.23 8.24 -24.08
CA ILE A 436 -7.42 6.78 -24.22
C ILE A 436 -8.00 6.17 -22.95
N ALA A 437 -7.48 6.55 -21.77
CA ALA A 437 -8.02 6.08 -20.52
C ALA A 437 -9.50 6.48 -20.34
N ALA A 438 -9.88 7.69 -20.76
CA ALA A 438 -11.27 8.14 -20.75
C ALA A 438 -12.16 7.26 -21.66
N LEU A 439 -11.74 7.03 -22.90
CA LEU A 439 -12.45 6.18 -23.86
C LEU A 439 -12.62 4.74 -23.34
N LEU A 440 -11.65 4.22 -22.60
CA LEU A 440 -11.71 2.90 -21.95
C LEU A 440 -12.52 2.90 -20.63
N GLY A 441 -12.97 4.06 -20.14
CA GLY A 441 -13.94 4.16 -19.05
C GLY A 441 -13.49 4.90 -17.79
N ALA A 442 -12.26 5.43 -17.74
CA ALA A 442 -11.77 6.17 -16.58
C ALA A 442 -12.25 7.62 -16.52
N GLU A 443 -12.44 8.13 -15.31
CA GLU A 443 -12.90 9.49 -15.01
C GLU A 443 -11.84 10.34 -14.30
N GLU A 444 -10.88 9.69 -13.65
CA GLU A 444 -9.75 10.30 -12.93
C GLU A 444 -8.43 9.61 -13.32
N TYR A 445 -7.32 10.36 -13.29
CA TYR A 445 -6.04 9.95 -13.91
C TYR A 445 -4.86 10.23 -12.96
N GLY A 446 -4.08 9.18 -12.69
CA GLY A 446 -2.95 9.24 -11.77
C GLY A 446 -1.59 9.39 -12.45
N PHE A 447 -0.81 10.38 -12.02
CA PHE A 447 0.54 10.67 -12.53
C PHE A 447 1.57 10.58 -11.41
N ALA A 448 2.55 9.68 -11.53
CA ALA A 448 3.59 9.51 -10.51
C ALA A 448 4.98 9.90 -11.04
N THR A 449 5.53 9.10 -11.95
CA THR A 449 6.91 9.28 -12.42
C THR A 449 7.10 10.56 -13.22
N ALA A 450 6.14 10.99 -14.05
CA ALA A 450 6.25 12.23 -14.82
C ALA A 450 6.39 13.47 -13.91
N PRO A 451 5.54 13.69 -12.88
CA PRO A 451 5.76 14.75 -11.89
C PRO A 451 7.12 14.67 -11.17
N LEU A 452 7.63 13.46 -10.85
CA LEU A 452 8.97 13.33 -10.27
C LEU A 452 10.07 13.77 -11.26
N VAL A 453 9.93 13.45 -12.54
CA VAL A 453 10.87 13.90 -13.60
C VAL A 453 10.82 15.42 -13.74
N VAL A 454 9.62 16.01 -13.74
CA VAL A 454 9.40 17.47 -13.75
C VAL A 454 10.11 18.16 -12.58
N MET A 455 10.11 17.53 -11.40
CA MET A 455 10.81 18.04 -10.22
C MET A 455 12.32 17.79 -10.22
N GLY A 456 12.85 16.99 -11.17
CA GLY A 456 14.30 16.82 -11.36
C GLY A 456 14.79 15.38 -11.42
N CYS A 457 13.93 14.37 -11.29
CA CYS A 457 14.34 12.98 -11.44
C CYS A 457 14.97 12.72 -12.83
N ILE A 458 16.14 12.10 -12.84
CA ILE A 458 16.91 11.73 -14.05
C ILE A 458 16.89 10.22 -14.34
N MET A 459 15.98 9.47 -13.69
CA MET A 459 15.77 8.03 -13.90
C MET A 459 17.02 7.13 -13.71
N MET A 460 17.88 7.48 -12.75
CA MET A 460 19.07 6.68 -12.39
C MET A 460 18.74 5.34 -11.71
N ARG A 461 17.50 5.16 -11.21
CA ARG A 461 16.98 3.92 -10.59
C ARG A 461 17.72 3.43 -9.33
N VAL A 462 18.38 4.35 -8.61
CA VAL A 462 19.04 4.10 -7.31
C VAL A 462 18.18 4.49 -6.09
N CYS A 463 16.86 4.58 -6.27
CA CYS A 463 15.92 5.10 -5.26
C CYS A 463 15.97 4.35 -3.91
N HIS A 464 16.27 3.04 -3.95
CA HIS A 464 16.36 2.15 -2.79
C HIS A 464 17.69 2.29 -2.04
N LEU A 465 18.73 2.84 -2.66
CA LEU A 465 20.07 2.95 -2.07
C LEU A 465 20.25 4.20 -1.21
N ASP A 466 19.27 5.11 -1.20
CA ASP A 466 19.37 6.44 -0.56
C ASP A 466 20.39 7.39 -1.20
N THR A 467 20.88 7.07 -2.39
CA THR A 467 21.95 7.81 -3.09
C THR A 467 21.43 8.67 -4.26
N CYS A 468 20.18 9.14 -4.18
CA CYS A 468 19.58 9.94 -5.26
C CYS A 468 20.39 11.24 -5.50
N PRO A 469 20.98 11.45 -6.69
CA PRO A 469 21.91 12.54 -6.93
C PRO A 469 21.26 13.93 -6.98
N VAL A 470 19.93 13.98 -7.08
CA VAL A 470 19.12 15.18 -7.30
C VAL A 470 18.14 15.45 -6.16
N GLY A 471 18.32 14.79 -5.00
CA GLY A 471 17.52 15.07 -3.80
C GLY A 471 16.06 14.63 -3.85
N VAL A 472 15.64 13.83 -4.84
CA VAL A 472 14.24 13.37 -4.99
C VAL A 472 13.94 12.14 -4.12
N ALA A 473 14.67 11.05 -4.32
CA ALA A 473 14.39 9.75 -3.71
C ALA A 473 15.42 9.36 -2.65
N THR A 474 15.72 10.29 -1.74
CA THR A 474 16.73 10.15 -0.68
C THR A 474 16.29 10.86 0.60
N GLN A 475 16.72 10.35 1.75
CA GLN A 475 16.58 10.97 3.05
C GLN A 475 17.90 11.57 3.55
N ASN A 476 19.03 11.26 2.92
CA ASN A 476 20.31 11.87 3.22
C ASN A 476 20.24 13.42 3.10
N PRO A 477 20.49 14.18 4.19
CA PRO A 477 20.40 15.64 4.18
C PRO A 477 21.25 16.32 3.11
N GLN A 478 22.50 15.87 2.92
CA GLN A 478 23.43 16.46 1.94
C GLN A 478 22.95 16.26 0.49
N LEU A 479 22.26 15.15 0.22
CA LEU A 479 21.69 14.90 -1.10
C LEU A 479 20.37 15.65 -1.30
N ARG A 480 19.59 15.85 -0.23
CA ARG A 480 18.35 16.64 -0.27
C ARG A 480 18.62 18.11 -0.59
N GLU A 481 19.74 18.68 -0.14
CA GLU A 481 20.17 20.04 -0.52
C GLU A 481 20.32 20.25 -2.03
N LYS A 482 20.51 19.17 -2.80
CA LYS A 482 20.61 19.23 -4.27
C LYS A 482 19.26 19.33 -4.98
N PHE A 483 18.15 19.25 -4.25
CA PHE A 483 16.81 19.33 -4.82
C PHE A 483 16.52 20.73 -5.34
N THR A 484 16.04 20.82 -6.59
CA THR A 484 15.75 22.11 -7.27
C THR A 484 14.34 22.17 -7.86
N GLY A 485 13.52 21.14 -7.60
CA GLY A 485 12.13 21.09 -8.05
C GLY A 485 11.28 22.16 -7.36
N LYS A 486 10.22 22.60 -8.04
CA LYS A 486 9.28 23.60 -7.50
C LYS A 486 7.85 23.23 -7.86
N ALA A 487 6.89 23.67 -7.04
CA ALA A 487 5.48 23.42 -7.25
C ALA A 487 5.01 24.01 -8.60
N GLU A 488 5.54 25.16 -9.00
CA GLU A 488 5.20 25.83 -10.27
C GLU A 488 5.51 24.95 -11.49
N HIS A 489 6.58 24.16 -11.44
CA HIS A 489 6.93 23.25 -12.55
C HIS A 489 5.87 22.16 -12.70
N VAL A 490 5.34 21.65 -11.58
CA VAL A 490 4.28 20.64 -11.56
C VAL A 490 2.94 21.23 -12.02
N VAL A 491 2.63 22.46 -11.60
CA VAL A 491 1.46 23.20 -12.11
C VAL A 491 1.54 23.34 -13.63
N ASN A 492 2.68 23.79 -14.17
CA ASN A 492 2.88 23.93 -15.61
C ASN A 492 2.70 22.59 -16.35
N PHE A 493 3.17 21.47 -15.77
CA PHE A 493 2.97 20.15 -16.35
C PHE A 493 1.48 19.80 -16.51
N PHE A 494 0.69 19.96 -15.45
CA PHE A 494 -0.75 19.66 -15.52
C PHE A 494 -1.52 20.65 -16.38
N GLU A 495 -1.13 21.92 -16.43
CA GLU A 495 -1.65 22.89 -17.40
C GLU A 495 -1.42 22.40 -18.84
N PHE A 496 -0.21 21.95 -19.17
CA PHE A 496 0.10 21.46 -20.51
C PHE A 496 -0.66 20.19 -20.88
N VAL A 497 -0.80 19.24 -19.94
CA VAL A 497 -1.58 18.01 -20.16
C VAL A 497 -3.06 18.35 -20.36
N ALA A 498 -3.65 19.22 -19.54
CA ALA A 498 -5.04 19.65 -19.71
C ALA A 498 -5.26 20.34 -21.06
N GLU A 499 -4.34 21.19 -21.46
CA GLU A 499 -4.38 21.89 -22.75
C GLU A 499 -4.26 20.93 -23.95
N GLU A 500 -3.41 19.89 -23.87
CA GLU A 500 -3.33 18.83 -24.89
C GLU A 500 -4.63 18.01 -24.97
N ILE A 501 -5.28 17.73 -23.83
CA ILE A 501 -6.60 17.08 -23.80
C ILE A 501 -7.64 17.96 -24.50
N ARG A 502 -7.65 19.27 -24.24
CA ARG A 502 -8.57 20.21 -24.87
C ARG A 502 -8.39 20.28 -26.38
N GLU A 503 -7.14 20.30 -26.85
CA GLU A 503 -6.83 20.21 -28.28
C GLU A 503 -7.36 18.92 -28.89
N THR A 504 -7.15 17.79 -28.23
CA THR A 504 -7.64 16.48 -28.70
C THR A 504 -9.17 16.44 -28.74
N LEU A 505 -9.85 16.99 -27.72
CA LEU A 505 -11.31 17.10 -27.69
C LEU A 505 -11.85 17.96 -28.83
N ALA A 506 -11.21 19.11 -29.10
CA ALA A 506 -11.56 20.00 -30.20
C ALA A 506 -11.39 19.29 -31.56
N GLU A 507 -10.27 18.60 -31.77
CA GLU A 507 -10.00 17.81 -32.97
C GLU A 507 -11.02 16.67 -33.18
N LEU A 508 -11.45 16.04 -32.09
CA LEU A 508 -12.48 15.00 -32.15
C LEU A 508 -13.91 15.55 -32.19
N GLY A 509 -14.15 16.86 -32.03
CA GLY A 509 -15.50 17.43 -32.06
C GLY A 509 -16.33 17.26 -30.77
N TYR A 510 -15.68 17.13 -29.62
CA TYR A 510 -16.30 16.93 -28.31
C TYR A 510 -16.03 18.13 -27.38
N ARG A 511 -17.02 18.52 -26.57
CA ARG A 511 -16.93 19.73 -25.71
C ARG A 511 -16.42 19.42 -24.31
N SER A 512 -16.54 18.18 -23.86
CA SER A 512 -16.00 17.77 -22.56
C SER A 512 -15.50 16.32 -22.55
N LEU A 513 -14.62 16.03 -21.61
CA LEU A 513 -14.09 14.69 -21.36
C LEU A 513 -15.21 13.73 -20.94
N ASP A 514 -16.24 14.22 -20.25
CA ASP A 514 -17.43 13.44 -19.87
C ASP A 514 -18.15 12.81 -21.07
N GLU A 515 -18.09 13.43 -22.26
CA GLU A 515 -18.67 12.88 -23.49
C GLU A 515 -17.88 11.68 -24.05
N LEU A 516 -16.60 11.56 -23.69
CA LEU A 516 -15.72 10.48 -24.15
C LEU A 516 -15.74 9.26 -23.22
N ILE A 517 -16.18 9.39 -21.97
CA ILE A 517 -16.00 8.34 -20.96
C ILE A 517 -16.75 7.05 -21.36
N GLY A 518 -15.98 5.98 -21.61
CA GLY A 518 -16.48 4.69 -22.04
C GLY A 518 -16.85 4.59 -23.53
N ARG A 519 -16.50 5.59 -24.36
CA ARG A 519 -16.66 5.57 -25.83
C ARG A 519 -15.51 4.82 -26.52
N SER A 520 -15.27 3.56 -26.15
CA SER A 520 -14.23 2.73 -26.77
C SER A 520 -14.40 2.57 -28.28
N ASP A 521 -15.61 2.83 -28.80
CA ASP A 521 -15.90 2.91 -30.22
C ASP A 521 -15.15 4.03 -30.98
N LEU A 522 -14.51 4.97 -30.30
CA LEU A 522 -13.67 6.02 -30.91
C LEU A 522 -12.18 5.62 -31.01
N ILE A 523 -11.85 4.36 -30.72
CA ILE A 523 -10.50 3.79 -30.89
C ILE A 523 -10.46 2.89 -32.13
N ASP A 524 -9.44 3.08 -32.97
CA ASP A 524 -9.11 2.18 -34.09
C ASP A 524 -7.74 1.52 -33.87
N ALA A 525 -7.73 0.20 -33.71
CA ALA A 525 -6.51 -0.59 -33.50
C ALA A 525 -5.94 -1.24 -34.77
N ARG A 526 -6.63 -1.11 -35.92
CA ARG A 526 -6.34 -1.92 -37.12
C ARG A 526 -5.02 -1.56 -37.80
N ARG A 527 -4.58 -0.30 -37.70
CA ARG A 527 -3.38 0.21 -38.39
C ARG A 527 -2.06 -0.16 -37.73
N ALA A 528 -2.05 -0.58 -36.47
CA ALA A 528 -0.82 -0.84 -35.72
C ALA A 528 -0.31 -2.29 -35.83
N VAL A 529 -1.03 -3.16 -36.54
CA VAL A 529 -0.79 -4.61 -36.65
C VAL A 529 0.28 -4.95 -37.72
N ASP A 530 0.85 -3.97 -38.42
CA ASP A 530 1.76 -4.17 -39.56
C ASP A 530 3.17 -4.69 -39.17
N HIS A 531 3.56 -4.66 -37.89
CA HIS A 531 4.84 -5.24 -37.44
C HIS A 531 4.74 -6.76 -37.24
N TYR A 532 5.75 -7.53 -37.66
CA TYR A 532 5.71 -9.01 -37.63
C TYR A 532 5.44 -9.64 -36.25
N LYS A 533 5.82 -8.97 -35.15
CA LYS A 533 5.49 -9.40 -33.76
C LYS A 533 4.12 -8.94 -33.26
N ALA A 534 3.54 -7.91 -33.88
CA ALA A 534 2.20 -7.41 -33.57
C ALA A 534 1.13 -8.08 -34.45
N GLN A 535 1.53 -8.72 -35.56
CA GLN A 535 0.66 -9.56 -36.36
C GLN A 535 0.00 -10.64 -35.49
N GLY A 536 -1.34 -10.64 -35.49
CA GLY A 536 -2.14 -11.57 -34.69
C GLY A 536 -2.60 -11.02 -33.33
N ILE A 537 -2.21 -9.80 -32.95
CA ILE A 537 -2.83 -9.12 -31.80
C ILE A 537 -4.28 -8.77 -32.14
N ASP A 538 -5.21 -9.12 -31.26
CA ASP A 538 -6.61 -8.74 -31.32
C ASP A 538 -7.01 -7.92 -30.09
N LEU A 539 -7.43 -6.68 -30.29
CA LEU A 539 -7.91 -5.80 -29.21
C LEU A 539 -9.44 -5.74 -29.15
N SER A 540 -10.16 -6.53 -29.95
CA SER A 540 -11.63 -6.52 -30.04
C SER A 540 -12.31 -6.70 -28.67
N ALA A 541 -11.79 -7.61 -27.84
CA ALA A 541 -12.31 -7.88 -26.50
C ALA A 541 -12.17 -6.68 -25.54
N ILE A 542 -11.09 -5.92 -25.66
CA ILE A 542 -10.83 -4.73 -24.83
C ILE A 542 -11.69 -3.56 -25.30
N LEU A 543 -11.83 -3.40 -26.61
CA LEU A 543 -12.61 -2.30 -27.21
C LEU A 543 -14.11 -2.57 -27.21
N TYR A 544 -14.54 -3.77 -26.81
CA TYR A 544 -15.94 -4.13 -26.69
C TYR A 544 -16.69 -3.17 -25.75
N ARG A 545 -17.82 -2.67 -26.24
CA ARG A 545 -18.75 -1.83 -25.48
C ARG A 545 -20.02 -2.63 -25.17
N PRO A 546 -20.37 -2.83 -23.88
CA PRO A 546 -21.60 -3.50 -23.50
C PRO A 546 -22.84 -2.84 -24.12
N GLN A 547 -23.68 -3.64 -24.78
CA GLN A 547 -24.96 -3.19 -25.32
C GLN A 547 -26.01 -3.15 -24.20
N VAL A 548 -26.13 -1.99 -23.54
CA VAL A 548 -27.09 -1.75 -22.45
C VAL A 548 -28.08 -0.66 -22.83
N PRO A 549 -29.32 -0.66 -22.27
CA PRO A 549 -30.26 0.43 -22.49
C PRO A 549 -29.68 1.79 -22.07
N GLU A 550 -30.12 2.88 -22.73
CA GLU A 550 -29.60 4.23 -22.51
C GLU A 550 -29.73 4.75 -21.06
N HIS A 551 -30.69 4.22 -20.29
CA HIS A 551 -30.84 4.56 -18.87
C HIS A 551 -29.77 3.94 -17.96
N ILE A 552 -28.96 2.99 -18.46
CA ILE A 552 -27.84 2.43 -17.71
C ILE A 552 -26.63 3.34 -17.89
N ALA A 553 -26.17 3.91 -16.79
CA ALA A 553 -25.02 4.81 -16.80
C ALA A 553 -23.73 4.08 -17.19
N THR A 554 -22.93 4.72 -18.03
CA THR A 554 -21.57 4.28 -18.41
C THR A 554 -20.47 5.02 -17.64
N ARG A 555 -20.85 5.97 -16.79
CA ARG A 555 -19.99 6.76 -15.91
C ARG A 555 -20.68 7.06 -14.59
N ARG A 556 -19.98 7.66 -13.62
CA ARG A 556 -20.57 8.02 -12.33
C ARG A 556 -21.52 9.20 -12.49
N ILE A 557 -22.76 9.03 -12.04
CA ILE A 557 -23.82 10.05 -12.07
C ILE A 557 -24.53 10.23 -10.72
N ALA A 558 -24.26 9.35 -9.75
CA ALA A 558 -24.87 9.35 -8.42
C ALA A 558 -23.82 9.13 -7.31
N GLU A 559 -24.16 9.49 -6.08
CA GLU A 559 -23.31 9.29 -4.90
C GLU A 559 -23.61 7.96 -4.21
N GLN A 560 -22.65 7.46 -3.42
CA GLN A 560 -22.86 6.29 -2.55
C GLN A 560 -23.59 6.67 -1.27
N ASP A 561 -24.62 5.90 -0.90
CA ASP A 561 -25.19 5.95 0.45
C ASP A 561 -24.47 4.95 1.36
N HIS A 562 -23.63 5.48 2.25
CA HIS A 562 -22.86 4.70 3.23
C HIS A 562 -23.67 4.27 4.46
N GLY A 563 -24.90 4.77 4.63
CA GLY A 563 -25.79 4.36 5.73
C GLY A 563 -25.42 4.90 7.12
N LEU A 564 -24.57 5.93 7.21
CA LEU A 564 -24.02 6.46 8.47
C LEU A 564 -25.08 6.98 9.45
N ARG A 565 -26.27 7.36 8.96
CA ARG A 565 -27.40 7.80 9.79
C ARG A 565 -27.92 6.71 10.74
N HIS A 566 -27.59 5.45 10.49
CA HIS A 566 -28.01 4.31 11.30
C HIS A 566 -26.91 3.84 12.27
N ALA A 567 -25.75 4.49 12.29
CA ALA A 567 -24.67 4.16 13.22
C ALA A 567 -25.05 4.55 14.65
N LEU A 568 -24.71 3.71 15.62
CA LEU A 568 -24.95 3.97 17.04
C LEU A 568 -24.27 5.28 17.49
N ASP A 569 -23.14 5.63 16.89
CA ASP A 569 -22.43 6.87 17.15
C ASP A 569 -23.26 8.14 16.96
N GLN A 570 -24.33 8.13 16.16
CA GLN A 570 -25.21 9.30 16.07
C GLN A 570 -25.84 9.61 17.44
N GLU A 571 -26.28 8.57 18.15
CA GLU A 571 -26.77 8.70 19.54
C GLU A 571 -25.63 9.08 20.50
N LEU A 572 -24.44 8.49 20.34
CA LEU A 572 -23.29 8.81 21.19
C LEU A 572 -22.85 10.27 21.06
N ILE A 573 -22.92 10.85 19.85
CA ILE A 573 -22.61 12.27 19.61
C ILE A 573 -23.60 13.18 20.34
N ASP A 574 -24.90 12.85 20.28
CA ASP A 574 -25.92 13.64 20.97
C ASP A 574 -25.74 13.59 22.49
N LEU A 575 -25.42 12.41 23.05
CA LEU A 575 -25.14 12.24 24.47
C LEU A 575 -23.83 12.90 24.91
N ALA A 576 -22.81 12.92 24.05
CA ALA A 576 -21.50 13.52 24.31
C ALA A 576 -21.42 15.02 23.99
N ARG A 577 -22.53 15.66 23.60
CA ARG A 577 -22.57 17.08 23.23
C ARG A 577 -21.95 18.02 24.28
N PRO A 578 -22.20 17.87 25.59
CA PRO A 578 -21.54 18.70 26.60
C PRO A 578 -20.00 18.58 26.56
N ALA A 579 -19.47 17.38 26.40
CA ALA A 579 -18.02 17.16 26.28
C ALA A 579 -17.45 17.79 25.00
N LEU A 580 -18.17 17.71 23.88
CA LEU A 580 -17.73 18.25 22.59
C LEU A 580 -17.76 19.79 22.53
N GLU A 581 -18.67 20.43 23.27
CA GLU A 581 -18.90 21.88 23.20
C GLU A 581 -18.21 22.64 24.35
N SER A 582 -18.25 22.12 25.58
CA SER A 582 -17.70 22.79 26.77
C SER A 582 -16.59 22.01 27.48
N GLY A 583 -16.28 20.78 27.04
CA GLY A 583 -15.27 19.92 27.69
C GLY A 583 -15.74 19.32 29.02
N GLU A 584 -17.06 19.32 29.27
CA GLU A 584 -17.65 18.72 30.47
C GLU A 584 -17.54 17.19 30.47
N PRO A 585 -17.23 16.56 31.62
CA PRO A 585 -17.21 15.09 31.71
C PRO A 585 -18.59 14.47 31.45
N VAL A 586 -18.62 13.42 30.64
CA VAL A 586 -19.80 12.61 30.32
C VAL A 586 -19.51 11.15 30.69
N ASP A 587 -20.41 10.52 31.45
CA ASP A 587 -20.38 9.08 31.77
C ASP A 587 -21.78 8.49 31.57
N VAL A 588 -21.97 7.68 30.52
CA VAL A 588 -23.28 7.17 30.11
C VAL A 588 -23.23 5.68 29.79
N GLU A 589 -24.28 4.96 30.15
CA GLU A 589 -24.47 3.54 29.80
C GLU A 589 -25.40 3.37 28.60
N VAL A 590 -24.99 2.55 27.63
CA VAL A 590 -25.71 2.32 26.36
C VAL A 590 -25.72 0.82 26.01
N PRO A 591 -26.85 0.21 25.61
CA PRO A 591 -26.86 -1.19 25.17
C PRO A 591 -26.13 -1.36 23.83
N ILE A 592 -25.51 -2.53 23.61
CA ILE A 592 -24.81 -2.85 22.35
C ILE A 592 -25.15 -4.26 21.84
N ARG A 593 -25.18 -4.41 20.52
CA ARG A 593 -25.39 -5.68 19.81
C ARG A 593 -24.38 -5.83 18.68
N ASN A 594 -24.15 -7.06 18.23
CA ASN A 594 -23.16 -7.36 17.19
C ASN A 594 -23.40 -6.67 15.83
N VAL A 595 -24.62 -6.19 15.58
CA VAL A 595 -24.95 -5.36 14.41
C VAL A 595 -24.43 -3.93 14.52
N ASN A 596 -24.14 -3.46 15.73
CA ASN A 596 -23.50 -2.17 16.00
C ASN A 596 -22.00 -2.32 15.77
N ARG A 597 -21.56 -1.94 14.57
CA ARG A 597 -20.17 -1.99 14.13
C ARG A 597 -19.54 -0.61 14.25
N VAL A 598 -18.22 -0.57 14.41
CA VAL A 598 -17.41 0.66 14.38
C VAL A 598 -17.80 1.67 15.46
N VAL A 599 -18.24 1.18 16.62
CA VAL A 599 -18.79 2.01 17.69
C VAL A 599 -17.70 2.87 18.33
N GLY A 600 -17.98 4.16 18.48
CA GLY A 600 -17.12 5.19 19.07
C GLY A 600 -16.25 5.93 18.06
N THR A 601 -16.22 5.51 16.80
CA THR A 601 -15.32 6.05 15.78
C THR A 601 -15.79 7.38 15.17
N ILE A 602 -17.10 7.57 14.90
CA ILE A 602 -17.58 8.87 14.40
C ILE A 602 -17.43 9.90 15.52
N LEU A 603 -17.82 9.55 16.75
CA LEU A 603 -17.61 10.42 17.91
C LEU A 603 -16.13 10.76 18.09
N GLY A 604 -15.24 9.77 17.97
CA GLY A 604 -13.80 9.98 17.99
C GLY A 604 -13.32 10.96 16.91
N SER A 605 -13.84 10.85 15.68
CA SER A 605 -13.53 11.79 14.61
C SER A 605 -13.96 13.22 14.94
N GLU A 606 -15.10 13.39 15.62
CA GLU A 606 -15.64 14.67 16.05
C GLU A 606 -14.79 15.31 17.16
N VAL A 607 -14.27 14.51 18.09
CA VAL A 607 -13.29 14.95 19.09
C VAL A 607 -12.01 15.41 18.40
N THR A 608 -11.43 14.56 17.54
CA THR A 608 -10.16 14.88 16.87
C THR A 608 -10.26 16.08 15.96
N ARG A 609 -11.39 16.29 15.28
CA ARG A 609 -11.56 17.46 14.40
C ARG A 609 -11.63 18.79 15.15
N ARG A 610 -12.13 18.77 16.39
CA ARG A 610 -12.20 19.97 17.25
C ARG A 610 -10.90 20.23 18.00
N HIS A 611 -10.21 19.17 18.44
CA HIS A 611 -9.09 19.28 19.40
C HIS A 611 -7.74 18.77 18.85
N GLY A 612 -7.67 18.30 17.60
CA GLY A 612 -6.47 17.74 16.99
C GLY A 612 -5.95 16.49 17.72
N ALA A 613 -4.66 16.19 17.57
CA ALA A 613 -3.99 15.08 18.25
C ALA A 613 -3.93 15.21 19.79
N ALA A 614 -4.11 16.42 20.34
CA ALA A 614 -4.17 16.62 21.79
C ALA A 614 -5.39 15.90 22.39
N GLY A 615 -6.51 15.88 21.65
CA GLY A 615 -7.77 15.29 22.11
C GLY A 615 -8.34 16.03 23.33
N LEU A 616 -9.10 15.31 24.15
CA LEU A 616 -9.64 15.80 25.41
C LEU A 616 -8.82 15.27 26.61
N PRO A 617 -8.92 15.89 27.80
CA PRO A 617 -8.38 15.31 29.02
C PRO A 617 -8.85 13.86 29.22
N PRO A 618 -8.05 12.97 29.84
CA PRO A 618 -8.43 11.59 30.10
C PRO A 618 -9.80 11.47 30.77
N ASP A 619 -10.59 10.48 30.34
CA ASP A 619 -11.91 10.16 30.92
C ASP A 619 -12.97 11.27 30.80
N THR A 620 -12.75 12.28 29.95
CA THR A 620 -13.78 13.31 29.65
C THR A 620 -15.03 12.69 29.03
N ILE A 621 -14.88 11.69 28.17
CA ILE A 621 -16.02 10.96 27.59
C ILE A 621 -15.87 9.49 27.97
N THR A 622 -16.78 9.01 28.81
CA THR A 622 -16.87 7.61 29.23
C THR A 622 -18.19 7.00 28.76
N PHE A 623 -18.12 5.94 27.97
CA PHE A 623 -19.28 5.14 27.60
C PHE A 623 -19.17 3.71 28.12
N ARG A 624 -20.23 3.26 28.77
CA ARG A 624 -20.36 1.90 29.33
C ARG A 624 -21.33 1.11 28.48
N PHE A 625 -20.85 0.06 27.84
CA PHE A 625 -21.63 -0.79 26.96
C PHE A 625 -21.98 -2.10 27.62
N LYS A 626 -23.22 -2.57 27.41
CA LYS A 626 -23.69 -3.88 27.85
C LYS A 626 -24.20 -4.69 26.67
N GLY A 627 -23.60 -5.85 26.43
CA GLY A 627 -23.94 -6.76 25.34
C GLY A 627 -22.73 -7.16 24.48
N SER A 628 -22.98 -7.58 23.24
CA SER A 628 -21.93 -8.03 22.32
C SER A 628 -21.65 -6.95 21.28
N ALA A 629 -20.40 -6.51 21.12
CA ALA A 629 -20.02 -5.48 20.16
C ALA A 629 -19.71 -6.08 18.78
N GLY A 630 -20.15 -5.41 17.72
CA GLY A 630 -19.80 -5.81 16.35
C GLY A 630 -18.34 -5.56 16.00
N GLN A 631 -17.99 -5.80 14.74
CA GLN A 631 -16.65 -5.57 14.21
C GLN A 631 -16.17 -4.13 14.45
N SER A 632 -14.87 -3.97 14.71
CA SER A 632 -14.19 -2.66 14.83
C SER A 632 -14.67 -1.80 16.00
N PHE A 633 -15.10 -2.40 17.12
CA PHE A 633 -15.41 -1.66 18.34
C PHE A 633 -14.21 -0.82 18.81
N GLY A 634 -14.43 0.49 19.01
CA GLY A 634 -13.38 1.40 19.47
C GLY A 634 -12.29 1.68 18.42
N ALA A 635 -12.57 1.49 17.13
CA ALA A 635 -11.61 1.80 16.08
C ALA A 635 -11.26 3.31 16.05
N PHE A 636 -9.96 3.62 15.92
CA PHE A 636 -9.44 4.99 15.81
C PHE A 636 -9.82 5.95 16.94
N VAL A 637 -10.22 5.44 18.12
CA VAL A 637 -10.65 6.30 19.23
C VAL A 637 -9.48 7.14 19.77
N PRO A 638 -9.63 8.48 19.86
CA PRO A 638 -8.58 9.40 20.28
C PRO A 638 -8.46 9.53 21.81
N LYS A 639 -7.48 10.30 22.26
CA LYS A 639 -7.31 10.67 23.67
C LYS A 639 -8.55 11.38 24.24
N GLY A 640 -8.86 11.04 25.49
CA GLY A 640 -9.97 11.61 26.26
C GLY A 640 -11.27 10.79 26.21
N MET A 641 -11.31 9.74 25.41
CA MET A 641 -12.42 8.79 25.35
C MET A 641 -12.07 7.45 26.02
N THR A 642 -13.00 6.94 26.81
CA THR A 642 -12.93 5.66 27.52
C THR A 642 -14.17 4.83 27.20
N LEU A 643 -13.99 3.68 26.55
CA LEU A 643 -15.07 2.76 26.20
C LEU A 643 -14.95 1.48 27.03
N LEU A 644 -15.95 1.23 27.87
CA LEU A 644 -15.99 0.10 28.81
C LEU A 644 -17.05 -0.90 28.34
N LEU A 645 -16.67 -2.09 27.93
CA LEU A 645 -17.58 -3.13 27.45
C LEU A 645 -17.74 -4.23 28.49
N SER A 646 -18.97 -4.37 28.98
CA SER A 646 -19.42 -5.51 29.79
C SER A 646 -20.13 -6.53 28.88
N GLY A 647 -19.39 -7.56 28.46
CA GLY A 647 -19.80 -8.48 27.41
C GLY A 647 -18.61 -9.01 26.60
N ASP A 648 -18.80 -9.12 25.28
CA ASP A 648 -17.81 -9.61 24.32
C ASP A 648 -17.75 -8.71 23.07
N ALA A 649 -16.67 -8.78 22.29
CA ALA A 649 -16.52 -8.09 21.02
C ALA A 649 -16.06 -9.02 19.90
N ASN A 650 -16.44 -8.71 18.67
CA ASN A 650 -15.95 -9.41 17.48
C ASN A 650 -14.51 -8.94 17.11
N ASP A 651 -14.06 -9.21 15.90
CA ASP A 651 -12.73 -8.85 15.39
C ASP A 651 -12.50 -7.33 15.36
N TYR A 652 -11.22 -6.97 15.22
CA TYR A 652 -10.75 -5.58 15.04
C TYR A 652 -11.01 -4.66 16.24
N PHE A 653 -11.19 -5.22 17.44
CA PHE A 653 -11.28 -4.45 18.69
C PHE A 653 -10.10 -3.47 18.81
N GLY A 654 -10.39 -2.18 18.91
CA GLY A 654 -9.37 -1.13 18.99
C GLY A 654 -8.47 -0.98 17.76
N LYS A 655 -8.93 -1.38 16.58
CA LYS A 655 -8.22 -1.15 15.31
C LYS A 655 -7.76 0.31 15.17
N GLY A 656 -6.47 0.53 14.94
CA GLY A 656 -5.90 1.88 14.82
C GLY A 656 -6.11 2.78 16.05
N LEU A 657 -6.21 2.21 17.26
CA LEU A 657 -6.39 3.00 18.50
C LEU A 657 -5.42 4.19 18.55
N SER A 658 -5.96 5.38 18.82
CA SER A 658 -5.29 6.68 18.62
C SER A 658 -5.24 7.53 19.90
N GLY A 659 -5.25 6.88 21.06
CA GLY A 659 -4.99 7.47 22.36
C GLY A 659 -6.06 7.16 23.42
N GLY A 660 -7.21 6.61 23.01
CA GLY A 660 -8.29 6.26 23.91
C GLY A 660 -7.99 5.07 24.84
N ARG A 661 -8.90 4.83 25.78
CA ARG A 661 -8.90 3.65 26.65
C ARG A 661 -10.04 2.72 26.26
N LEU A 662 -9.73 1.45 26.05
CA LEU A 662 -10.71 0.41 25.79
C LEU A 662 -10.63 -0.66 26.87
N VAL A 663 -11.77 -1.13 27.34
CA VAL A 663 -11.86 -2.21 28.33
C VAL A 663 -12.90 -3.21 27.85
N ALA A 664 -12.57 -4.49 27.89
CA ALA A 664 -13.50 -5.59 27.64
C ALA A 664 -13.43 -6.57 28.80
N ALA A 665 -14.56 -6.77 29.48
CA ALA A 665 -14.70 -7.70 30.58
C ALA A 665 -16.06 -8.40 30.52
N PRO A 666 -16.16 -9.67 30.95
CA PRO A 666 -17.44 -10.36 30.96
C PRO A 666 -18.38 -9.71 31.99
N PRO A 667 -19.70 -9.84 31.83
CA PRO A 667 -20.66 -9.42 32.85
C PRO A 667 -20.33 -10.01 34.23
N PRO A 668 -20.49 -9.24 35.33
CA PRO A 668 -20.12 -9.71 36.68
C PRO A 668 -20.81 -11.01 37.13
N ASP A 669 -21.96 -11.32 36.55
CA ASP A 669 -22.79 -12.51 36.78
C ASP A 669 -22.43 -13.70 35.89
N SER A 670 -21.38 -13.60 35.08
CA SER A 670 -20.87 -14.69 34.25
C SER A 670 -20.35 -15.85 35.09
N THR A 671 -20.70 -17.09 34.71
CA THR A 671 -20.35 -18.30 35.47
C THR A 671 -19.12 -19.04 34.94
N PHE A 672 -18.61 -18.67 33.76
CA PHE A 672 -17.42 -19.28 33.16
C PHE A 672 -16.13 -18.59 33.65
N VAL A 673 -14.99 -19.27 33.50
CA VAL A 673 -13.66 -18.74 33.84
C VAL A 673 -13.19 -17.82 32.71
N PRO A 674 -13.06 -16.50 32.92
CA PRO A 674 -12.76 -15.56 31.83
C PRO A 674 -11.45 -15.86 31.09
N GLU A 675 -10.39 -16.21 31.83
CA GLU A 675 -9.06 -16.48 31.29
C GLU A 675 -8.97 -17.74 30.41
N GLU A 676 -10.03 -18.56 30.36
CA GLU A 676 -10.13 -19.75 29.50
C GLU A 676 -11.04 -19.52 28.28
N ASN A 677 -11.65 -18.34 28.14
CA ASN A 677 -12.69 -18.07 27.16
C ASN A 677 -12.37 -16.86 26.28
N ILE A 678 -12.76 -16.95 25.00
CA ILE A 678 -12.59 -15.86 24.05
C ILE A 678 -13.56 -14.74 24.38
N ILE A 679 -13.04 -13.52 24.53
CA ILE A 679 -13.82 -12.31 24.78
C ILE A 679 -13.73 -11.28 23.65
N ILE A 680 -12.62 -11.29 22.91
CA ILE A 680 -12.45 -10.46 21.71
C ILE A 680 -11.96 -11.30 20.53
N GLY A 681 -12.36 -10.92 19.32
CA GLY A 681 -11.98 -11.61 18.09
C GLY A 681 -10.53 -11.38 17.66
N ASN A 682 -10.28 -11.62 16.38
CA ASN A 682 -8.97 -11.56 15.74
C ASN A 682 -8.53 -10.12 15.44
N VAL A 683 -7.23 -9.94 15.21
CA VAL A 683 -6.64 -8.72 14.63
C VAL A 683 -6.97 -7.46 15.47
N ALA A 684 -7.13 -7.65 16.78
CA ALA A 684 -7.35 -6.56 17.71
C ALA A 684 -6.09 -5.68 17.80
N LEU A 685 -6.31 -4.37 17.95
CA LEU A 685 -5.28 -3.34 18.02
C LEU A 685 -4.40 -3.24 16.77
N TYR A 686 -4.91 -3.68 15.62
CA TYR A 686 -4.17 -3.62 14.36
C TYR A 686 -3.71 -2.20 14.04
N GLY A 687 -2.39 -2.01 13.96
CA GLY A 687 -1.80 -0.73 13.57
C GLY A 687 -1.89 0.39 14.60
N ALA A 688 -2.27 0.09 15.86
CA ALA A 688 -2.55 1.13 16.86
C ALA A 688 -1.37 2.10 17.09
N THR A 689 -1.63 3.39 17.24
CA THR A 689 -0.62 4.46 17.43
C THR A 689 -0.88 5.29 18.69
N GLY A 690 -1.30 4.60 19.77
CA GLY A 690 -1.32 5.09 21.14
C GLY A 690 -2.65 4.81 21.85
N GLY A 691 -2.65 4.69 23.17
CA GLY A 691 -3.84 4.36 23.98
C GLY A 691 -3.61 3.15 24.86
N SER A 692 -4.65 2.72 25.60
CA SER A 692 -4.58 1.57 26.49
C SER A 692 -5.76 0.62 26.31
N ALA A 693 -5.51 -0.69 26.35
CA ALA A 693 -6.52 -1.72 26.23
C ALA A 693 -6.38 -2.76 27.36
N PHE A 694 -7.47 -3.05 28.06
CA PHE A 694 -7.51 -4.01 29.17
C PHE A 694 -8.57 -5.07 28.89
N ILE A 695 -8.16 -6.33 28.73
CA ILE A 695 -9.00 -7.41 28.23
C ILE A 695 -9.01 -8.58 29.22
N ARG A 696 -10.14 -8.81 29.89
CA ARG A 696 -10.33 -9.91 30.83
C ARG A 696 -10.87 -11.14 30.10
N GLY A 697 -9.95 -11.85 29.47
CA GLY A 697 -10.19 -13.09 28.73
C GLY A 697 -9.19 -13.28 27.60
N VAL A 698 -9.49 -14.22 26.70
CA VAL A 698 -8.64 -14.60 25.57
C VAL A 698 -8.97 -13.76 24.33
N ALA A 699 -7.94 -13.27 23.66
CA ALA A 699 -8.05 -12.66 22.33
C ALA A 699 -7.79 -13.70 21.23
N GLY A 700 -8.39 -13.48 20.05
CA GLY A 700 -8.15 -14.30 18.87
C GLY A 700 -6.73 -14.22 18.30
N GLU A 701 -6.59 -14.61 17.04
CA GLU A 701 -5.32 -14.56 16.31
C GLU A 701 -4.87 -13.12 16.04
N ARG A 702 -3.56 -12.93 15.84
CA ARG A 702 -2.96 -11.64 15.43
C ARG A 702 -3.25 -10.48 16.37
N PHE A 703 -3.38 -10.77 17.66
CA PHE A 703 -3.48 -9.73 18.68
C PHE A 703 -2.28 -8.79 18.62
N CYS A 704 -2.51 -7.47 18.60
CA CYS A 704 -1.48 -6.43 18.48
C CYS A 704 -0.62 -6.53 17.21
N VAL A 705 -1.16 -7.09 16.12
CA VAL A 705 -0.46 -7.08 14.83
C VAL A 705 -0.18 -5.63 14.41
N ARG A 706 1.05 -5.35 13.99
CA ARG A 706 1.50 -3.99 13.62
C ARG A 706 1.28 -2.92 14.72
N ASN A 707 1.19 -3.29 16.00
CA ASN A 707 1.09 -2.28 17.07
C ASN A 707 2.30 -1.34 17.05
N SER A 708 2.04 -0.04 17.07
CA SER A 708 3.00 1.05 16.95
C SER A 708 3.02 1.97 18.17
N GLY A 709 2.24 1.69 19.22
CA GLY A 709 2.24 2.55 20.41
C GLY A 709 1.20 2.28 21.49
N ALA A 710 0.27 1.33 21.30
CA ALA A 710 -0.72 1.01 22.32
C ALA A 710 -0.12 0.16 23.45
N HIS A 711 -0.64 0.37 24.66
CA HIS A 711 -0.39 -0.49 25.82
C HIS A 711 -1.55 -1.46 25.99
N ALA A 712 -1.28 -2.75 26.14
CA ALA A 712 -2.34 -3.75 26.24
C ALA A 712 -2.04 -4.80 27.33
N VAL A 713 -3.09 -5.21 28.04
CA VAL A 713 -3.07 -6.37 28.96
C VAL A 713 -4.17 -7.33 28.55
N VAL A 714 -3.83 -8.61 28.38
CA VAL A 714 -4.76 -9.67 27.96
C VAL A 714 -4.46 -10.99 28.69
N GLU A 715 -5.47 -11.82 28.92
CA GLU A 715 -5.37 -13.07 29.70
C GLU A 715 -5.11 -14.31 28.84
N GLY A 716 -4.96 -14.15 27.52
CA GLY A 716 -4.54 -15.20 26.60
C GLY A 716 -4.64 -14.73 25.15
N THR A 717 -3.93 -15.38 24.23
CA THR A 717 -3.92 -15.00 22.80
C THR A 717 -3.84 -16.21 21.88
N GLY A 718 -4.40 -16.08 20.67
CA GLY A 718 -4.21 -17.03 19.58
C GLY A 718 -2.83 -16.96 18.90
N ASP A 719 -2.73 -17.53 17.71
CA ASP A 719 -1.50 -17.52 16.90
C ASP A 719 -1.13 -16.10 16.45
N HIS A 720 0.16 -15.86 16.18
CA HIS A 720 0.69 -14.62 15.61
C HIS A 720 0.53 -13.36 16.49
N CYS A 721 0.46 -13.51 17.82
CA CYS A 721 0.46 -12.36 18.71
C CYS A 721 1.73 -11.50 18.51
N CYS A 722 1.56 -10.17 18.51
CA CYS A 722 2.61 -9.16 18.27
C CYS A 722 3.31 -9.25 16.91
N GLU A 723 2.69 -9.90 15.91
CA GLU A 723 3.23 -9.97 14.55
C GLU A 723 3.48 -8.56 13.99
N TYR A 724 4.67 -8.30 13.44
CA TYR A 724 5.09 -6.99 12.92
C TYR A 724 4.98 -5.81 13.90
N MET A 725 4.92 -6.02 15.21
CA MET A 725 4.88 -4.91 16.18
C MET A 725 6.16 -4.04 16.08
N THR A 726 5.98 -2.71 16.10
CA THR A 726 7.07 -1.72 16.00
C THR A 726 7.11 -0.75 17.18
N GLY A 727 6.13 -0.80 18.08
CA GLY A 727 6.05 0.07 19.26
C GLY A 727 4.94 -0.35 20.22
N GLY A 728 4.90 0.26 21.40
CA GLY A 728 3.94 -0.08 22.45
C GLY A 728 4.45 -1.12 23.44
N ARG A 729 3.55 -1.56 24.33
CA ARG A 729 3.82 -2.47 25.45
C ARG A 729 2.68 -3.48 25.59
N VAL A 730 2.98 -4.76 25.46
CA VAL A 730 1.96 -5.82 25.52
C VAL A 730 2.26 -6.77 26.66
N VAL A 731 1.31 -6.96 27.58
CA VAL A 731 1.42 -7.91 28.69
C VAL A 731 0.40 -9.02 28.48
N VAL A 732 0.87 -10.26 28.37
CA VAL A 732 0.02 -11.44 28.24
C VAL A 732 0.14 -12.25 29.53
N ILE A 733 -0.96 -12.38 30.28
CA ILE A 733 -1.02 -13.07 31.58
C ILE A 733 -1.70 -14.44 31.50
N GLY A 734 -1.51 -15.14 30.38
CA GLY A 734 -1.99 -16.50 30.15
C GLY A 734 -1.42 -17.09 28.86
N PRO A 735 -2.04 -18.15 28.31
CA PRO A 735 -1.46 -18.91 27.20
C PRO A 735 -1.36 -18.10 25.90
N THR A 736 -0.34 -18.41 25.09
CA THR A 736 -0.10 -17.83 23.77
C THR A 736 -0.15 -18.89 22.66
N GLY A 737 -0.54 -18.48 21.45
CA GLY A 737 -0.43 -19.31 20.25
C GLY A 737 0.99 -19.33 19.65
N ARG A 738 1.11 -19.94 18.47
CA ARG A 738 2.36 -20.13 17.72
C ARG A 738 2.80 -18.84 17.01
N ASN A 739 4.08 -18.81 16.62
CA ASN A 739 4.67 -17.75 15.80
C ASN A 739 4.56 -16.35 16.45
N PHE A 740 4.64 -16.29 17.78
CA PHE A 740 4.63 -15.05 18.55
C PHE A 740 5.81 -14.16 18.13
N GLY A 741 5.57 -12.87 17.92
CA GLY A 741 6.60 -11.88 17.63
C GLY A 741 7.22 -11.98 16.22
N ALA A 742 6.61 -12.74 15.30
CA ALA A 742 7.11 -12.83 13.94
C ALA A 742 7.15 -11.44 13.25
N GLY A 743 8.31 -11.05 12.74
CA GLY A 743 8.51 -9.73 12.15
C GLY A 743 8.45 -8.55 13.15
N MET A 744 8.40 -8.81 14.46
CA MET A 744 8.40 -7.77 15.49
C MET A 744 9.76 -7.07 15.50
N SER A 745 9.76 -5.79 15.15
CA SER A 745 10.97 -4.99 14.97
C SER A 745 11.09 -3.84 15.96
N GLY A 746 10.11 -3.65 16.84
CA GLY A 746 10.13 -2.63 17.89
C GLY A 746 9.00 -2.79 18.91
N GLY A 747 9.12 -2.11 20.05
CA GLY A 747 8.25 -2.32 21.20
C GLY A 747 8.74 -3.48 22.09
N VAL A 748 8.03 -3.74 23.19
CA VAL A 748 8.37 -4.81 24.14
C VAL A 748 7.10 -5.56 24.53
N ALA A 749 7.18 -6.88 24.59
CA ALA A 749 6.11 -7.73 25.12
C ALA A 749 6.60 -8.52 26.35
N TYR A 750 5.69 -8.77 27.28
CA TYR A 750 5.93 -9.52 28.50
C TYR A 750 4.90 -10.64 28.58
N VAL A 751 5.38 -11.89 28.66
CA VAL A 751 4.54 -13.08 28.60
C VAL A 751 4.72 -13.88 29.89
N LEU A 752 3.61 -14.21 30.54
CA LEU A 752 3.61 -15.13 31.67
C LEU A 752 3.74 -16.57 31.13
N ASP A 753 4.92 -17.17 31.28
CA ASP A 753 5.20 -18.53 30.82
C ASP A 753 5.03 -19.54 31.97
N GLU A 754 3.78 -19.91 32.27
CA GLU A 754 3.50 -20.87 33.35
C GLU A 754 3.93 -22.31 33.00
N ALA A 755 3.97 -22.65 31.72
CA ALA A 755 4.29 -24.00 31.25
C ALA A 755 5.79 -24.21 30.95
N GLY A 756 6.57 -23.13 30.81
CA GLY A 756 7.98 -23.18 30.44
C GLY A 756 8.21 -23.57 28.97
N ASP A 757 7.21 -23.41 28.11
CA ASP A 757 7.24 -23.84 26.71
C ASP A 757 7.11 -22.69 25.70
N PHE A 758 7.13 -21.44 26.18
CA PHE A 758 6.99 -20.27 25.32
C PHE A 758 8.10 -20.14 24.25
N ASP A 759 9.31 -20.61 24.56
CA ASP A 759 10.45 -20.62 23.61
C ASP A 759 10.13 -21.35 22.28
N ILE A 760 9.29 -22.39 22.34
CA ILE A 760 8.91 -23.19 21.16
C ILE A 760 7.84 -22.46 20.33
N ARG A 761 7.07 -21.58 20.96
CA ARG A 761 5.97 -20.83 20.34
C ARG A 761 6.42 -19.49 19.77
N CYS A 762 7.56 -18.96 20.24
CA CYS A 762 8.12 -17.70 19.79
C CYS A 762 8.94 -17.84 18.50
N ASN A 763 8.73 -16.93 17.55
CA ASN A 763 9.57 -16.83 16.36
C ASN A 763 10.81 -15.98 16.64
N LYS A 764 11.97 -16.63 16.73
CA LYS A 764 13.26 -16.01 17.10
C LYS A 764 14.05 -15.44 15.92
N GLU A 765 13.43 -15.20 14.75
CA GLU A 765 14.14 -14.60 13.60
C GLU A 765 14.57 -13.15 13.87
N MET A 766 13.77 -12.38 14.61
CA MET A 766 14.00 -10.95 14.86
C MET A 766 13.92 -10.54 16.34
N VAL A 767 13.60 -11.46 17.24
CA VAL A 767 13.46 -11.22 18.67
C VAL A 767 14.24 -12.23 19.48
N ASP A 768 14.63 -11.80 20.68
CA ASP A 768 15.22 -12.63 21.72
C ASP A 768 14.28 -12.69 22.94
N LEU A 769 14.49 -13.74 23.74
CA LEU A 769 13.80 -13.95 25.00
C LEU A 769 14.75 -13.66 26.17
N GLU A 770 14.32 -12.82 27.09
CA GLU A 770 15.08 -12.38 28.27
C GLU A 770 14.25 -12.59 29.56
N PRO A 771 14.89 -12.83 30.71
CA PRO A 771 14.20 -12.75 31.99
C PRO A 771 13.79 -11.29 32.29
N LEU A 772 12.69 -11.11 33.03
CA LEU A 772 12.24 -9.79 33.46
C LEU A 772 13.03 -9.32 34.70
N THR A 773 14.15 -8.61 34.49
CA THR A 773 15.04 -8.15 35.58
C THR A 773 15.17 -6.64 35.71
N GLU A 774 14.93 -5.90 34.63
CA GLU A 774 15.11 -4.44 34.60
C GLU A 774 14.06 -3.72 35.45
N ALA A 775 14.51 -2.79 36.31
CA ALA A 775 13.63 -2.10 37.27
C ALA A 775 12.49 -1.33 36.60
N GLU A 776 12.77 -0.64 35.49
CA GLU A 776 11.77 0.11 34.73
C GLU A 776 10.69 -0.80 34.13
N ASP A 777 11.10 -1.96 33.60
CA ASP A 777 10.17 -2.96 33.06
C ASP A 777 9.30 -3.56 34.18
N LEU A 778 9.88 -3.84 35.34
CA LEU A 778 9.17 -4.36 36.51
C LEU A 778 8.08 -3.40 37.00
N GLU A 779 8.40 -2.11 37.13
CA GLU A 779 7.44 -1.08 37.54
C GLU A 779 6.32 -0.93 36.50
N LEU A 780 6.67 -0.93 35.21
CA LEU A 780 5.71 -0.82 34.12
C LEU A 780 4.72 -2.00 34.10
N VAL A 781 5.21 -3.24 34.17
CA VAL A 781 4.36 -4.44 34.16
C VAL A 781 3.43 -4.42 35.38
N ARG A 782 3.96 -4.09 36.57
CA ARG A 782 3.14 -3.96 37.77
C ARG A 782 2.04 -2.91 37.61
N SER A 783 2.37 -1.71 37.11
CA SER A 783 1.40 -0.65 36.85
C SER A 783 0.32 -1.06 35.85
N LEU A 784 0.68 -1.82 34.81
CA LEU A 784 -0.26 -2.33 33.82
C LEU A 784 -1.21 -3.37 34.43
N LEU A 785 -0.70 -4.25 35.28
CA LEU A 785 -1.53 -5.25 35.99
C LEU A 785 -2.45 -4.60 37.02
N GLU A 786 -1.99 -3.59 37.75
CA GLU A 786 -2.81 -2.84 38.71
C GLU A 786 -3.99 -2.17 38.01
N ARG A 787 -3.74 -1.53 36.85
CA ARG A 787 -4.81 -0.94 36.01
C ARG A 787 -5.71 -1.99 35.38
N HIS A 788 -5.16 -3.12 34.95
CA HIS A 788 -5.96 -4.23 34.44
C HIS A 788 -6.93 -4.73 35.51
N ARG A 789 -6.46 -4.94 36.74
CA ARG A 789 -7.31 -5.29 37.89
C ARG A 789 -8.36 -4.23 38.18
N GLU A 790 -7.98 -2.95 38.21
CA GLU A 790 -8.89 -1.83 38.49
C GLU A 790 -10.03 -1.75 37.47
N HIS A 791 -9.71 -1.84 36.17
CA HIS A 791 -10.70 -1.66 35.11
C HIS A 791 -11.54 -2.91 34.82
N THR A 792 -11.02 -4.11 35.07
CA THR A 792 -11.69 -5.37 34.69
C THR A 792 -12.15 -6.24 35.86
N GLY A 793 -11.67 -5.96 37.07
CA GLY A 793 -11.84 -6.85 38.22
C GLY A 793 -11.14 -8.21 38.04
N SER A 794 -10.09 -8.28 37.22
CA SER A 794 -9.37 -9.53 36.93
C SER A 794 -8.83 -10.21 38.19
N THR A 795 -9.28 -11.44 38.41
CA THR A 795 -8.80 -12.32 39.47
C THR A 795 -7.40 -12.86 39.18
N VAL A 796 -7.03 -13.00 37.90
CA VAL A 796 -5.67 -13.39 37.49
C VAL A 796 -4.67 -12.31 37.88
N ALA A 797 -4.93 -11.05 37.51
CA ALA A 797 -4.05 -9.94 37.86
C ALA A 797 -3.94 -9.76 39.39
N ASP A 798 -5.04 -9.89 40.12
CA ASP A 798 -5.02 -9.81 41.59
C ASP A 798 -4.15 -10.92 42.21
N ARG A 799 -4.23 -12.16 41.70
CA ARG A 799 -3.38 -13.27 42.14
C ARG A 799 -1.90 -13.00 41.88
N LEU A 800 -1.57 -12.52 40.68
CA LEU A 800 -0.20 -12.20 40.27
C LEU A 800 0.41 -11.05 41.08
N LEU A 801 -0.40 -10.04 41.42
CA LEU A 801 0.04 -8.91 42.25
C LEU A 801 0.27 -9.30 43.71
N ARG A 802 -0.44 -10.30 44.23
CA ARG A 802 -0.26 -10.80 45.62
C ARG A 802 1.04 -11.58 45.79
N ASP A 803 1.43 -12.38 44.81
CA ASP A 803 2.71 -13.09 44.77
C ASP A 803 3.63 -12.50 43.70
N TRP A 804 4.00 -11.24 43.88
CA TRP A 804 4.79 -10.52 42.88
C TRP A 804 6.16 -11.17 42.64
N GLN A 805 6.83 -11.63 43.70
CA GLN A 805 8.16 -12.22 43.60
C GLN A 805 8.16 -13.55 42.83
N GLY A 806 7.19 -14.42 43.08
CA GLY A 806 7.01 -15.67 42.31
C GLY A 806 6.43 -15.45 40.92
N THR A 807 5.77 -14.31 40.68
CA THR A 807 5.27 -13.91 39.37
C THR A 807 6.39 -13.47 38.44
N ILE A 808 7.29 -12.59 38.90
CA ILE A 808 8.39 -12.05 38.07
C ILE A 808 9.27 -13.16 37.49
N SER A 809 9.58 -14.20 38.28
CA SER A 809 10.43 -15.30 37.84
C SER A 809 9.84 -16.14 36.72
N ARG A 810 8.53 -16.00 36.44
CA ARG A 810 7.79 -16.71 35.38
C ARG A 810 7.50 -15.83 34.17
N PHE A 811 7.85 -14.55 34.22
CA PHE A 811 7.70 -13.65 33.08
C PHE A 811 8.90 -13.75 32.13
N VAL A 812 8.60 -13.84 30.85
CA VAL A 812 9.56 -13.73 29.75
C VAL A 812 9.36 -12.40 29.05
N LYS A 813 10.44 -11.63 28.90
CA LYS A 813 10.51 -10.42 28.10
C LYS A 813 10.88 -10.79 26.66
N VAL A 814 10.12 -10.31 25.70
CA VAL A 814 10.38 -10.45 24.26
C VAL A 814 10.97 -9.14 23.75
N MET A 815 12.22 -9.18 23.31
CA MET A 815 13.01 -8.00 22.94
C MET A 815 13.47 -8.08 21.48
N PRO A 816 13.07 -7.16 20.60
CA PRO A 816 13.54 -7.13 19.21
C PRO A 816 15.01 -6.77 19.08
N LEU A 817 15.74 -7.48 18.23
CA LEU A 817 17.20 -7.35 18.05
C LEU A 817 17.59 -5.96 17.53
N ASP A 818 16.94 -5.51 16.46
CA ASP A 818 17.20 -4.21 15.84
C ASP A 818 16.84 -3.06 16.79
N TYR A 819 15.76 -3.20 17.56
CA TYR A 819 15.37 -2.22 18.57
C TYR A 819 16.41 -2.14 19.70
N ARG A 820 16.90 -3.29 20.18
CA ARG A 820 17.98 -3.35 21.18
C ARG A 820 19.25 -2.66 20.66
N ARG A 821 19.65 -2.93 19.41
CA ARG A 821 20.81 -2.28 18.78
C ARG A 821 20.68 -0.76 18.85
N VAL A 822 19.54 -0.23 18.40
CA VAL A 822 19.30 1.22 18.36
C VAL A 822 19.24 1.82 19.77
N LEU A 823 18.61 1.17 20.74
CA LEU A 823 18.58 1.64 22.12
C LEU A 823 19.98 1.70 22.74
N ASN A 824 20.83 0.72 22.45
CA ASN A 824 22.21 0.71 22.92
C ASN A 824 23.06 1.82 22.25
N GLU A 825 22.88 2.03 20.94
CA GLU A 825 23.52 3.13 20.20
C GLU A 825 23.10 4.50 20.76
N GLN A 826 21.81 4.68 21.10
CA GLN A 826 21.29 5.90 21.72
C GLN A 826 21.88 6.13 23.11
N LYS A 827 21.90 5.11 23.97
CA LYS A 827 22.52 5.20 25.30
C LYS A 827 24.00 5.56 25.21
N ALA A 828 24.74 4.93 24.32
CA ALA A 828 26.15 5.23 24.10
C ALA A 828 26.38 6.66 23.58
N ALA A 829 25.50 7.15 22.70
CA ALA A 829 25.55 8.53 22.21
C ALA A 829 25.24 9.56 23.32
N GLU A 830 24.22 9.30 24.15
CA GLU A 830 23.88 10.14 25.30
C GLU A 830 25.01 10.16 26.35
N GLU A 831 25.65 9.02 26.60
CA GLU A 831 26.83 8.93 27.47
C GLU A 831 28.01 9.73 26.90
N ALA A 832 28.29 9.61 25.60
CA ALA A 832 29.34 10.39 24.93
C ALA A 832 29.06 11.91 24.93
N GLU A 833 27.80 12.33 24.76
CA GLU A 833 27.39 13.74 24.89
C GLU A 833 27.57 14.24 26.33
N ARG A 834 27.18 13.44 27.33
CA ARG A 834 27.39 13.79 28.75
C ARG A 834 28.87 13.90 29.09
N GLU A 835 29.72 13.04 28.55
CA GLU A 835 31.17 13.10 28.72
C GLU A 835 31.79 14.33 28.03
N GLN A 836 31.32 14.71 26.84
CA GLN A 836 31.78 15.94 26.16
C GLN A 836 31.34 17.22 26.88
N VAL A 837 30.10 17.27 27.39
CA VAL A 837 29.62 18.40 28.20
C VAL A 837 30.37 18.48 29.53
N GLY A 838 30.66 17.34 30.17
CA GLY A 838 31.47 17.26 31.38
C GLY A 838 32.93 17.67 31.19
N ALA A 839 33.54 17.37 30.03
CA ALA A 839 34.92 17.73 29.71
C ALA A 839 35.09 19.21 29.28
N SER A 840 34.02 19.87 28.83
CA SER A 840 34.03 21.29 28.44
C SER A 840 33.72 22.28 29.59
N GLY A 841 33.35 21.76 30.77
CA GLY A 841 33.06 22.55 31.97
C GLY A 841 34.08 22.42 33.11
N GLY A 842 35.27 21.87 32.83
CA GLY A 842 36.37 21.68 33.79
C GLY A 842 37.47 22.72 33.67
#